data_AF-A0A8K0VWX3-F1
#
_entry.id   AF-A0A8K0VWX3-F1
#
_cell.length_a   1.000
_cell.length_b   1.000
_cell.length_c   1.000
_cell.angle_alpha   90.00
_cell.angle_beta   90.00
_cell.angle_gamma   90.00
#
_symmetry.space_group_name_H-M   'P 1'
#
loop_
_entity.id
_entity.type
_entity.pdbx_description
1 polymer ?
#
loop_
_entity_poly.entity_id
_entity_poly.type
_entity_poly.pdbx_seq_one_letter_code
_entity_poly.pdbx_strand_id
1 'polypeptide(L)'
;MPHHIVFSYLPSPAPDAPADAKPPRQKEVWITYPMISYCCLRPLPPILRQEPSIRIRCRDFTYFAFYFPDEKKARDVYDSIRALTCKIGRLDKLLAFSYQPKPPEDQQNGWDIYDARREWKRLGISPKDTEKGWRISEINTEYKYSKTYPALLVVPSKVSDSVLRYAGEYRSRQRIPALVYRHPINNCSITRSSQPTPGLRGNRNPQDERLVAAIWATNRGWKAAQAPSPQSGGLTPDSSVVNLNESSANSSFVGVVDTDTTLAGKTVEDLTESAEIDADLPKVYGAQQRNLIVDARPTVNAYAMQAVGLGSEKMDHYPNAEKAYLGIDNIHVMRRSLDTVIEALKDSDITPLPPNRQLLAKSNWIKHISNILDGVALIARTVGIMHSHVLIHCSDGWDRTSQLSALSQILLDPYYRTMEGFIVLVEKDWLSFGHMFRHRSGFLSHEKWFTIENERIERKNDGQGNPFENALRGARGLFNRQNESNESLNQLPETNVAENGTDLADTASPKPSKSGAAEEHRITKVNELSPVFHQFLDCVYQLYYQHPTRFEFSERFLRRLLYHLYSCQYGTFLFDNEKERIDARARERTRSVWDYFLCRKQEFLNPQYDPEIDDSVRGKERMIFPRKGEARWWAECFGRTDEEMNVPAPPSLTPQTSNVSNGRSGTTTPLVQEPIVTGTETAEGATGAGTTADLPPTHAIGERSNSVPNASSPSPLDAAAALGQDLRQGLVAGIEKLGIGKGVVSRGASPASGHSRLSADVGREATRLSADLSEQNGREKSRSRSRGKAEEVRKEVEVEMQ
;
A
#
# COMPACT_ATOMS: atom_id res chain seq x y z
N MET A 1 11.62 -27.78 13.12
CA MET A 1 10.72 -27.22 14.16
C MET A 1 9.29 -27.61 13.80
N PRO A 2 8.39 -27.83 14.77
CA PRO A 2 6.98 -28.00 14.46
C PRO A 2 6.46 -26.69 13.84
N HIS A 3 5.63 -26.81 12.81
CA HIS A 3 5.02 -25.66 12.10
C HIS A 3 3.51 -25.56 12.35
N HIS A 4 2.92 -26.58 12.97
CA HIS A 4 1.48 -26.73 13.15
C HIS A 4 1.13 -27.26 14.53
N ILE A 5 -0.07 -26.93 14.97
CA ILE A 5 -0.85 -27.70 15.93
C ILE A 5 -1.65 -28.73 15.13
N VAL A 6 -1.58 -29.99 15.55
CA VAL A 6 -2.39 -31.07 14.98
C VAL A 6 -3.35 -31.55 16.06
N PHE A 7 -4.64 -31.51 15.75
CA PHE A 7 -5.70 -32.04 16.60
C PHE A 7 -6.40 -33.19 15.90
N SER A 8 -6.31 -34.38 16.47
CA SER A 8 -6.91 -35.59 15.91
C SER A 8 -8.11 -36.03 16.76
N TYR A 9 -9.25 -36.27 16.12
CA TYR A 9 -10.51 -36.60 16.79
C TYR A 9 -11.29 -37.68 16.04
N LEU A 10 -12.14 -38.42 16.76
CA LEU A 10 -13.11 -39.33 16.17
C LEU A 10 -14.45 -38.59 16.03
N PRO A 11 -14.97 -38.39 14.81
CA PRO A 11 -16.26 -37.74 14.62
C PRO A 11 -17.37 -38.61 15.20
N SER A 12 -18.36 -37.98 15.85
CA SER A 12 -19.56 -38.67 16.29
C SER A 12 -20.31 -39.28 15.10
N PRO A 13 -20.95 -40.45 15.25
CA PRO A 13 -21.84 -41.01 14.23
C PRO A 13 -22.93 -39.98 13.88
N ALA A 14 -23.35 -39.93 12.60
CA ALA A 14 -24.51 -39.13 12.23
C ALA A 14 -25.74 -39.63 13.00
N PRO A 15 -26.67 -38.74 13.42
CA PRO A 15 -27.86 -39.13 14.18
C PRO A 15 -28.68 -40.23 13.50
N ASP A 16 -28.67 -40.25 12.17
CA ASP A 16 -29.43 -41.18 11.32
C ASP A 16 -28.56 -42.29 10.70
N ALA A 17 -27.36 -42.56 11.25
CA ALA A 17 -26.47 -43.58 10.71
C ALA A 17 -27.05 -44.99 10.90
N PRO A 18 -27.12 -45.83 9.84
CA PRO A 18 -27.54 -47.22 9.96
C PRO A 18 -26.69 -47.99 10.98
N ALA A 19 -27.27 -49.01 11.62
CA ALA A 19 -26.57 -49.87 12.59
C ALA A 19 -25.31 -50.56 11.99
N ASP A 20 -25.28 -50.75 10.67
CA ASP A 20 -24.14 -51.33 9.92
C ASP A 20 -23.18 -50.27 9.34
N ALA A 21 -23.25 -49.01 9.79
CA ALA A 21 -22.35 -47.97 9.31
C ALA A 21 -20.89 -48.28 9.69
N LYS A 22 -19.97 -48.09 8.72
CA LYS A 22 -18.53 -48.25 8.95
C LYS A 22 -18.09 -47.39 10.14
N PRO A 23 -17.18 -47.90 11.02
CA PRO A 23 -16.74 -47.16 12.19
C PRO A 23 -16.14 -45.80 11.78
N PRO A 24 -16.38 -44.74 12.57
CA PRO A 24 -15.92 -43.39 12.25
C PRO A 24 -14.39 -43.38 12.17
N ARG A 25 -13.86 -42.91 11.03
CA ARG A 25 -12.42 -42.74 10.84
C ARG A 25 -11.94 -41.52 11.62
N GLN A 26 -10.76 -41.65 12.23
CA GLN A 26 -10.07 -40.53 12.85
C GLN A 26 -9.83 -39.41 11.83
N LYS A 27 -10.22 -38.19 12.20
CA LYS A 27 -10.01 -36.97 11.43
C LYS A 27 -8.95 -36.12 12.11
N GLU A 28 -8.27 -35.30 11.32
CA GLU A 28 -7.25 -34.38 11.82
C GLU A 28 -7.55 -32.95 11.37
N VAL A 29 -7.25 -31.99 12.26
CA VAL A 29 -7.27 -30.56 12.00
C VAL A 29 -5.87 -30.01 12.20
N TRP A 30 -5.40 -29.26 11.21
CA TRP A 30 -4.03 -28.74 11.16
C TRP A 30 -4.08 -27.21 11.18
N ILE A 31 -3.44 -26.59 12.18
CA ILE A 31 -3.42 -25.13 12.36
C ILE A 31 -1.96 -24.68 12.33
N THR A 32 -1.53 -23.95 11.30
CA THR A 32 -0.18 -23.38 11.28
C THR A 32 -0.06 -22.29 12.36
N TYR A 33 1.10 -22.15 12.99
CA TYR A 33 1.29 -21.11 14.01
C TYR A 33 1.00 -19.68 13.51
N PRO A 34 1.40 -19.27 12.28
CA PRO A 34 1.08 -17.95 11.74
C PRO A 34 -0.42 -17.67 11.56
N MET A 35 -1.25 -18.72 11.44
CA MET A 35 -2.71 -18.56 11.38
C MET A 35 -3.33 -18.09 12.69
N ILE A 36 -2.67 -18.28 13.82
CA ILE A 36 -3.20 -17.89 15.14
C ILE A 36 -3.22 -16.37 15.25
N SER A 37 -4.42 -15.78 15.28
CA SER A 37 -4.62 -14.34 15.45
C SER A 37 -4.79 -13.95 16.92
N TYR A 38 -5.36 -14.86 17.73
CA TYR A 38 -5.59 -14.67 19.15
C TYR A 38 -5.63 -16.02 19.88
N CYS A 39 -5.03 -16.09 21.07
CA CYS A 39 -5.00 -17.29 21.90
C CYS A 39 -5.23 -16.91 23.36
N CYS A 40 -6.24 -17.50 24.00
CA CYS A 40 -6.61 -17.22 25.38
C CYS A 40 -6.61 -18.50 26.23
N LEU A 41 -5.87 -18.51 27.33
CA LEU A 41 -5.99 -19.53 28.37
C LEU A 41 -7.06 -19.10 29.39
N ARG A 42 -8.02 -19.98 29.63
CA ARG A 42 -9.06 -19.86 30.67
C ARG A 42 -8.69 -20.84 31.79
N PRO A 43 -8.09 -20.39 32.90
CA PRO A 43 -7.81 -21.26 34.04
C PRO A 43 -9.12 -21.68 34.71
N LEU A 44 -9.08 -22.72 35.55
CA LEU A 44 -10.26 -23.23 36.25
C LEU A 44 -10.84 -22.13 37.16
N PRO A 45 -12.07 -21.62 36.93
CA PRO A 45 -12.67 -20.73 37.92
C PRO A 45 -12.99 -21.57 39.16
N PRO A 46 -12.49 -21.23 40.37
CA PRO A 46 -12.66 -22.06 41.57
C PRO A 46 -14.11 -22.39 41.92
N ILE A 47 -15.06 -21.62 41.38
CA ILE A 47 -16.48 -21.63 41.76
C ILE A 47 -17.37 -22.39 40.74
N LEU A 48 -16.93 -22.57 39.48
CA LEU A 48 -17.84 -22.94 38.38
C LEU A 48 -17.70 -24.38 37.84
N ARG A 49 -16.78 -25.21 38.35
CA ARG A 49 -16.52 -26.59 37.85
C ARG A 49 -16.39 -26.69 36.32
N GLN A 50 -15.97 -25.62 35.65
CA GLN A 50 -15.72 -25.63 34.20
C GLN A 50 -14.29 -26.10 33.95
N GLU A 51 -14.08 -27.01 33.01
CA GLU A 51 -12.75 -27.47 32.62
C GLU A 51 -11.88 -26.31 32.10
N PRO A 52 -10.57 -26.27 32.42
CA PRO A 52 -9.66 -25.28 31.86
C PRO A 52 -9.65 -25.40 30.33
N SER A 53 -9.61 -24.26 29.64
CA SER A 53 -9.70 -24.26 28.18
C SER A 53 -8.73 -23.29 27.51
N ILE A 54 -8.26 -23.66 26.32
CA ILE A 54 -7.54 -22.78 25.41
C ILE A 54 -8.45 -22.43 24.25
N ARG A 55 -8.68 -21.14 24.05
CA ARG A 55 -9.51 -20.59 22.98
C ARG A 55 -8.61 -19.95 21.93
N ILE A 56 -8.67 -20.43 20.70
CA ILE A 56 -7.85 -19.97 19.58
C ILE A 56 -8.77 -19.39 18.50
N ARG A 57 -8.51 -18.15 18.10
CA ARG A 57 -9.06 -17.58 16.87
C ARG A 57 -7.97 -17.52 15.82
N CYS A 58 -8.31 -17.94 14.61
CA CYS A 58 -7.43 -17.91 13.46
C CYS A 58 -7.65 -16.65 12.61
N ARG A 59 -6.76 -16.39 11.65
CA ARG A 59 -6.82 -15.24 10.74
C ARG A 59 -7.85 -15.39 9.62
N ASP A 60 -8.33 -16.61 9.39
CA ASP A 60 -9.48 -16.95 8.55
C ASP A 60 -10.79 -17.00 9.36
N PHE A 61 -10.81 -16.40 10.57
CA PHE A 61 -11.96 -16.32 11.47
C PHE A 61 -12.45 -17.67 12.03
N THR A 62 -11.75 -18.78 11.72
CA THR A 62 -12.02 -20.06 12.37
C THR A 62 -11.73 -19.98 13.86
N TYR A 63 -12.64 -20.53 14.68
CA TYR A 63 -12.54 -20.53 16.13
C TYR A 63 -12.44 -21.97 16.68
N PHE A 64 -11.52 -22.17 17.63
CA PHE A 64 -11.33 -23.43 18.34
C PHE A 64 -11.38 -23.21 19.85
N ALA A 65 -12.05 -24.12 20.56
CA ALA A 65 -12.00 -24.21 22.01
C ALA A 65 -11.56 -25.62 22.41
N PHE A 66 -10.37 -25.72 23.00
CA PHE A 66 -9.81 -26.98 23.51
C PHE A 66 -9.99 -27.04 25.02
N TYR A 67 -10.68 -28.06 25.50
CA TYR A 67 -10.87 -28.30 26.93
C TYR A 67 -9.83 -29.31 27.41
N PHE A 68 -9.29 -29.06 28.61
CA PHE A 68 -8.24 -29.86 29.20
C PHE A 68 -8.72 -30.44 30.53
N PRO A 69 -8.31 -31.68 30.86
CA PRO A 69 -8.65 -32.28 32.15
C PRO A 69 -7.87 -31.67 33.32
N ASP A 70 -6.76 -30.99 33.03
CA ASP A 70 -5.81 -30.49 34.02
C ASP A 70 -5.30 -29.10 33.60
N GLU A 71 -5.25 -28.18 34.56
CA GLU A 71 -4.86 -26.79 34.33
C GLU A 71 -3.37 -26.68 33.99
N LYS A 72 -2.52 -27.49 34.64
CA LYS A 72 -1.08 -27.48 34.36
C LYS A 72 -0.82 -27.87 32.91
N LYS A 73 -1.46 -28.94 32.41
CA LYS A 73 -1.41 -29.31 30.99
C LYS A 73 -1.90 -28.18 30.07
N ALA A 74 -3.00 -27.52 30.42
CA ALA A 74 -3.50 -26.39 29.62
C ALA A 74 -2.48 -25.24 29.57
N ARG A 75 -1.82 -24.93 30.70
CA ARG A 75 -0.78 -23.90 30.77
C ARG A 75 0.45 -24.27 29.94
N ASP A 76 0.94 -25.50 30.08
CA ASP A 76 2.11 -26.00 29.34
C ASP A 76 1.87 -25.94 27.81
N VAL A 77 0.67 -26.33 27.36
CA VAL A 77 0.29 -26.23 25.94
C VAL A 77 0.17 -24.78 25.50
N TYR A 78 -0.47 -23.91 26.29
CA TYR A 78 -0.58 -22.49 25.98
C TYR A 78 0.79 -21.80 25.83
N ASP A 79 1.71 -22.05 26.76
CA ASP A 79 3.06 -21.47 26.73
C ASP A 79 3.87 -22.02 25.55
N SER A 80 3.65 -23.29 25.17
CA SER A 80 4.23 -23.88 23.95
C SER A 80 3.72 -23.22 22.67
N ILE A 81 2.40 -23.01 22.55
CA ILE A 81 1.80 -22.30 21.41
C ILE A 81 2.34 -20.88 21.32
N ARG A 82 2.38 -20.15 22.45
CA ARG A 82 2.95 -18.80 22.51
C ARG A 82 4.39 -18.76 22.05
N ALA A 83 5.22 -19.69 22.54
CA ALA A 83 6.64 -19.76 22.16
C ALA A 83 6.82 -20.05 20.66
N LEU A 84 6.09 -21.04 20.14
CA LEU A 84 6.19 -21.46 18.74
C LEU A 84 5.56 -20.46 17.75
N THR A 85 4.70 -19.57 18.23
CA THR A 85 4.06 -18.52 17.39
C THR A 85 4.85 -17.21 17.41
N CYS A 86 5.33 -16.77 18.59
CA CYS A 86 5.94 -15.44 18.75
C CYS A 86 7.47 -15.43 18.72
N LYS A 87 8.14 -16.57 19.04
CA LYS A 87 9.61 -16.62 19.19
C LYS A 87 10.33 -17.24 17.99
N ILE A 88 9.64 -17.35 16.86
CA ILE A 88 10.24 -17.83 15.60
C ILE A 88 11.39 -16.91 15.18
N GLY A 89 11.16 -15.59 15.23
CA GLY A 89 12.15 -14.53 15.05
C GLY A 89 12.70 -14.36 13.62
N ARG A 90 12.47 -15.29 12.69
CA ARG A 90 12.93 -15.21 11.30
C ARG A 90 11.94 -15.87 10.35
N LEU A 91 11.80 -15.33 9.14
CA LEU A 91 10.91 -15.88 8.12
C LEU A 91 11.34 -17.26 7.61
N ASP A 92 12.65 -17.55 7.57
CA ASP A 92 13.19 -18.81 7.07
C ASP A 92 12.88 -20.03 7.94
N LYS A 93 12.30 -19.82 9.13
CA LYS A 93 11.79 -20.86 10.02
C LYS A 93 10.29 -21.14 9.81
N LEU A 94 9.62 -20.41 8.93
CA LEU A 94 8.23 -20.67 8.56
C LEU A 94 8.11 -21.93 7.71
N LEU A 95 6.90 -22.49 7.64
CA LEU A 95 6.61 -23.72 6.92
C LEU A 95 7.03 -23.65 5.44
N ALA A 96 6.90 -22.49 4.79
CA ALA A 96 7.25 -22.30 3.39
C ALA A 96 8.65 -22.78 3.00
N PHE A 97 9.61 -22.75 3.93
CA PHE A 97 11.00 -23.15 3.70
C PHE A 97 11.28 -24.62 4.00
N SER A 98 10.33 -25.33 4.57
CA SER A 98 10.38 -26.78 4.85
C SER A 98 9.28 -27.57 4.14
N TYR A 99 8.35 -26.87 3.48
CA TYR A 99 7.20 -27.46 2.82
C TYR A 99 7.64 -28.31 1.62
N GLN A 100 7.23 -29.58 1.65
CA GLN A 100 7.43 -30.51 0.55
C GLN A 100 6.06 -30.82 -0.09
N PRO A 101 5.82 -30.36 -1.33
CA PRO A 101 4.55 -30.62 -2.01
C PRO A 101 4.43 -32.11 -2.30
N LYS A 102 3.20 -32.63 -2.25
CA LYS A 102 2.86 -33.99 -2.67
C LYS A 102 2.30 -33.97 -4.09
N PRO A 103 2.41 -35.07 -4.86
CA PRO A 103 1.72 -35.20 -6.14
C PRO A 103 0.22 -34.90 -6.04
N PRO A 104 -0.38 -34.15 -6.98
CA PRO A 104 0.21 -33.63 -8.24
C PRO A 104 0.85 -32.22 -8.15
N GLU A 105 0.98 -31.65 -6.95
CA GLU A 105 1.44 -30.28 -6.76
C GLU A 105 2.94 -30.10 -7.01
N ASP A 106 3.73 -31.16 -6.74
CA ASP A 106 5.17 -31.21 -6.98
C ASP A 106 5.54 -31.02 -8.46
N GLN A 107 4.63 -31.35 -9.38
CA GLN A 107 4.80 -31.23 -10.83
C GLN A 107 4.52 -29.81 -11.37
N GLN A 108 3.95 -28.91 -10.56
CA GLN A 108 3.67 -27.54 -11.00
C GLN A 108 4.86 -26.62 -10.73
N ASN A 109 4.97 -25.52 -11.47
CA ASN A 109 5.84 -24.40 -11.10
C ASN A 109 5.14 -23.06 -11.32
N GLY A 110 4.38 -22.64 -10.31
CA GLY A 110 3.65 -21.40 -10.24
C GLY A 110 4.53 -20.16 -10.13
N TRP A 111 5.85 -20.29 -9.94
CA TRP A 111 6.76 -19.14 -10.06
C TRP A 111 6.91 -18.64 -11.50
N ASP A 112 6.56 -19.46 -12.50
CA ASP A 112 6.68 -19.13 -13.93
C ASP A 112 5.42 -18.52 -14.55
N ILE A 113 4.32 -18.44 -13.79
CA ILE A 113 3.05 -17.94 -14.31
C ILE A 113 3.11 -16.45 -14.70
N TYR A 114 3.90 -15.66 -13.96
CA TYR A 114 4.06 -14.24 -14.24
C TYR A 114 5.44 -13.96 -14.86
N ASP A 115 5.39 -13.39 -16.06
CA ASP A 115 6.54 -12.77 -16.71
C ASP A 115 6.14 -11.34 -17.12
N ALA A 116 6.89 -10.36 -16.61
CA ALA A 116 6.58 -8.95 -16.84
C ALA A 116 6.58 -8.58 -18.32
N ARG A 117 7.53 -9.10 -19.12
CA ARG A 117 7.63 -8.78 -20.55
C ARG A 117 6.47 -9.40 -21.33
N ARG A 118 6.05 -10.62 -20.99
CA ARG A 118 4.87 -11.28 -21.57
C ARG A 118 3.61 -10.49 -21.26
N GLU A 119 3.45 -10.02 -20.04
CA GLU A 119 2.29 -9.21 -19.65
C GLU A 119 2.26 -7.85 -20.37
N TRP A 120 3.40 -7.16 -20.45
CA TRP A 120 3.49 -5.91 -21.22
C TRP A 120 3.22 -6.13 -22.70
N LYS A 121 3.73 -7.22 -23.28
CA LYS A 121 3.42 -7.61 -24.66
C LYS A 121 1.94 -7.89 -24.86
N ARG A 122 1.27 -8.60 -23.93
CA ARG A 122 -0.18 -8.85 -23.97
C ARG A 122 -0.96 -7.54 -23.96
N LEU A 123 -0.56 -6.62 -23.09
CA LEU A 123 -1.16 -5.28 -23.07
C LEU A 123 -0.90 -4.54 -24.36
N GLY A 124 0.11 -4.90 -25.17
CA GLY A 124 0.41 -4.36 -26.50
C GLY A 124 1.64 -3.46 -26.52
N ILE A 125 2.54 -3.63 -25.56
CA ILE A 125 3.76 -2.83 -25.35
C ILE A 125 4.95 -3.73 -25.66
N SER A 126 5.61 -3.43 -26.77
CA SER A 126 6.81 -4.14 -27.18
C SER A 126 7.82 -3.17 -27.80
N PRO A 127 9.09 -3.57 -27.92
CA PRO A 127 10.10 -2.75 -28.62
C PRO A 127 9.72 -2.42 -30.07
N LYS A 128 8.81 -3.19 -30.70
CA LYS A 128 8.34 -2.97 -32.07
C LYS A 128 7.14 -2.03 -32.16
N ASP A 129 6.44 -1.80 -31.05
CA ASP A 129 5.19 -1.02 -30.97
C ASP A 129 5.40 0.39 -30.41
N THR A 130 6.49 1.07 -30.77
CA THR A 130 6.85 2.39 -30.23
C THR A 130 5.81 3.48 -30.56
N GLU A 131 5.03 3.27 -31.62
CA GLU A 131 3.90 4.10 -32.06
C GLU A 131 2.80 4.24 -31.00
N LYS A 132 2.70 3.31 -30.04
CA LYS A 132 1.72 3.37 -28.94
C LYS A 132 2.13 4.31 -27.82
N GLY A 133 3.30 4.94 -27.89
CA GLY A 133 3.74 6.00 -26.96
C GLY A 133 4.39 5.51 -25.67
N TRP A 134 4.66 4.21 -25.53
CA TRP A 134 5.21 3.59 -24.30
C TRP A 134 6.49 2.81 -24.59
N ARG A 135 7.42 2.79 -23.63
CA ARG A 135 8.66 1.99 -23.67
C ARG A 135 8.89 1.28 -22.33
N ILE A 136 9.61 0.16 -22.37
CA ILE A 136 10.11 -0.51 -21.17
C ILE A 136 11.47 0.10 -20.82
N SER A 137 11.58 0.69 -19.63
CA SER A 137 12.83 1.17 -19.05
C SER A 137 13.43 0.08 -18.15
N GLU A 138 14.75 -0.09 -18.27
CA GLU A 138 15.55 -1.02 -17.47
C GLU A 138 16.30 -0.31 -16.34
N ILE A 139 15.99 0.97 -16.10
CA ILE A 139 16.62 1.82 -15.07
C ILE A 139 16.61 1.19 -13.66
N ASN A 140 15.65 0.30 -13.39
CA ASN A 140 15.46 -0.31 -12.08
C ASN A 140 15.83 -1.81 -12.03
N THR A 141 16.51 -2.36 -13.03
CA THR A 141 16.84 -3.80 -13.08
C THR A 141 17.64 -4.27 -11.87
N GLU A 142 18.50 -3.40 -11.32
CA GLU A 142 19.29 -3.67 -10.11
C GLU A 142 18.63 -3.13 -8.82
N TYR A 143 17.40 -2.62 -8.90
CA TYR A 143 16.63 -2.02 -7.79
C TYR A 143 17.34 -0.85 -7.08
N LYS A 144 18.35 -0.25 -7.72
CA LYS A 144 19.09 0.92 -7.21
C LYS A 144 18.28 2.21 -7.29
N TYR A 145 17.42 2.32 -8.31
CA TYR A 145 16.55 3.47 -8.51
C TYR A 145 15.41 3.47 -7.47
N SER A 146 14.51 2.49 -7.52
CA SER A 146 13.50 2.30 -6.48
C SER A 146 13.48 0.86 -6.01
N LYS A 147 13.89 0.67 -4.74
CA LYS A 147 13.96 -0.63 -4.06
C LYS A 147 12.62 -1.36 -3.97
N THR A 148 11.51 -0.62 -4.10
CA THR A 148 10.14 -1.14 -3.90
C THR A 148 9.31 -1.23 -5.17
N TYR A 149 9.88 -0.86 -6.31
CA TYR A 149 9.29 -1.01 -7.64
C TYR A 149 9.86 -2.26 -8.35
N PRO A 150 9.17 -2.77 -9.38
CA PRO A 150 9.67 -3.90 -10.15
C PRO A 150 10.93 -3.53 -10.94
N ALA A 151 11.68 -4.54 -11.39
CA ALA A 151 12.87 -4.36 -12.20
C ALA A 151 12.59 -3.58 -13.50
N LEU A 152 11.46 -3.89 -14.15
CA LEU A 152 11.06 -3.29 -15.43
C LEU A 152 9.95 -2.27 -15.20
N LEU A 153 10.18 -1.04 -15.65
CA LEU A 153 9.22 0.06 -15.53
C LEU A 153 8.76 0.52 -16.90
N VAL A 154 7.45 0.60 -17.10
CA VAL A 154 6.90 1.09 -18.37
C VAL A 154 6.56 2.56 -18.25
N VAL A 155 7.14 3.37 -19.14
CA VAL A 155 7.12 4.83 -19.12
C VAL A 155 6.89 5.38 -20.54
N PRO A 156 6.52 6.68 -20.71
CA PRO A 156 6.34 7.24 -22.04
C PRO A 156 7.62 7.16 -22.89
N SER A 157 7.48 6.84 -24.18
CA SER A 157 8.61 6.69 -25.11
C SER A 157 9.42 7.97 -25.29
N LYS A 158 8.78 9.14 -25.14
CA LYS A 158 9.41 10.47 -25.24
C LYS A 158 10.17 10.90 -23.98
N VAL A 159 10.15 10.11 -22.91
CA VAL A 159 10.85 10.41 -21.65
C VAL A 159 12.08 9.53 -21.54
N SER A 160 13.27 10.12 -21.38
CA SER A 160 14.53 9.40 -21.19
C SER A 160 14.72 8.96 -19.73
N ASP A 161 15.61 8.00 -19.49
CA ASP A 161 15.95 7.57 -18.12
C ASP A 161 16.63 8.70 -17.31
N SER A 162 17.28 9.67 -17.95
CA SER A 162 17.80 10.86 -17.27
C SER A 162 16.68 11.71 -16.67
N VAL A 163 15.58 11.94 -17.40
CA VAL A 163 14.40 12.64 -16.87
C VAL A 163 13.80 11.86 -15.70
N LEU A 164 13.75 10.52 -15.78
CA LEU A 164 13.25 9.69 -14.68
C LEU A 164 14.08 9.84 -13.40
N ARG A 165 15.41 9.99 -13.49
CA ARG A 165 16.27 10.20 -12.30
C ARG A 165 15.85 11.44 -11.54
N TYR A 166 15.71 12.58 -12.22
CA TYR A 166 15.31 13.84 -11.61
C TYR A 166 13.84 13.88 -11.16
N ALA A 167 12.93 13.24 -11.93
CA ALA A 167 11.53 13.11 -11.51
C ALA A 167 11.40 12.21 -10.27
N GLY A 168 12.23 11.17 -10.16
CA GLY A 168 12.26 10.24 -9.05
C GLY A 168 12.56 10.91 -7.71
N GLU A 169 13.45 11.90 -7.68
CA GLU A 169 13.78 12.67 -6.47
C GLU A 169 12.57 13.43 -5.91
N TYR A 170 11.60 13.77 -6.76
CA TYR A 170 10.37 14.46 -6.37
C TYR A 170 9.25 13.53 -5.89
N ARG A 171 9.40 12.21 -6.08
CA ARG A 171 8.40 11.22 -5.70
C ARG A 171 8.91 10.44 -4.50
N SER A 172 8.06 10.30 -3.48
CA SER A 172 8.45 9.55 -2.27
C SER A 172 8.97 8.15 -2.63
N ARG A 173 10.17 7.81 -2.16
CA ARG A 173 10.86 6.52 -2.45
C ARG A 173 11.11 6.25 -3.94
N GLN A 174 11.18 7.31 -4.74
CA GLN A 174 11.41 7.25 -6.19
C GLN A 174 10.38 6.38 -6.93
N ARG A 175 9.15 6.28 -6.38
CA ARG A 175 8.04 5.57 -7.00
C ARG A 175 7.33 6.49 -7.98
N ILE A 176 7.97 6.71 -9.13
CA ILE A 176 7.47 7.58 -10.19
C ILE A 176 6.15 7.11 -10.81
N PRO A 177 5.40 8.01 -11.48
CA PRO A 177 4.32 7.63 -12.39
C PRO A 177 4.79 6.59 -13.42
N ALA A 178 4.38 5.34 -13.21
CA ALA A 178 4.68 4.21 -14.08
C ALA A 178 3.38 3.54 -14.53
N LEU A 179 3.36 3.02 -15.77
CA LEU A 179 2.20 2.36 -16.34
C LEU A 179 1.90 1.03 -15.64
N VAL A 180 0.61 0.79 -15.40
CA VAL A 180 0.09 -0.50 -14.92
C VAL A 180 -0.92 -1.12 -15.87
N TYR A 181 -1.60 -0.31 -16.66
CA TYR A 181 -2.60 -0.77 -17.62
C TYR A 181 -2.71 0.19 -18.80
N ARG A 182 -2.79 -0.36 -20.01
CA ARG A 182 -3.16 0.36 -21.22
C ARG A 182 -4.42 -0.25 -21.78
N HIS A 183 -5.44 0.58 -22.00
CA HIS A 183 -6.70 0.12 -22.55
C HIS A 183 -6.55 -0.19 -24.05
N PRO A 184 -6.98 -1.38 -24.51
CA PRO A 184 -6.63 -1.89 -25.84
C PRO A 184 -7.25 -1.10 -26.99
N ILE A 185 -8.41 -0.46 -26.78
CA ILE A 185 -9.17 0.21 -27.86
C ILE A 185 -8.81 1.69 -28.02
N ASN A 186 -8.59 2.41 -26.92
CA ASN A 186 -8.47 3.87 -26.93
C ASN A 186 -7.09 4.39 -26.51
N ASN A 187 -6.14 3.49 -26.23
CA ASN A 187 -4.79 3.81 -25.78
C ASN A 187 -4.68 4.57 -24.44
N CYS A 188 -5.80 4.81 -23.73
CA CYS A 188 -5.79 5.46 -22.44
C CYS A 188 -5.12 4.57 -21.39
N SER A 189 -4.49 5.19 -20.40
CA SER A 189 -3.65 4.50 -19.44
C SER A 189 -4.11 4.69 -18.01
N ILE A 190 -3.84 3.68 -17.19
CA ILE A 190 -3.72 3.83 -15.74
C ILE A 190 -2.23 3.80 -15.41
N THR A 191 -1.76 4.85 -14.76
CA THR A 191 -0.42 4.93 -14.17
C THR A 191 -0.54 5.01 -12.65
N ARG A 192 0.51 4.60 -11.94
CA ARG A 192 0.57 4.67 -10.47
C ARG A 192 1.88 5.27 -9.99
N SER A 193 1.84 5.90 -8.82
CA SER A 193 3.01 6.48 -8.16
C SER A 193 2.83 6.56 -6.63
N SER A 194 3.87 7.05 -5.95
CA SER A 194 3.73 7.67 -4.64
C SER A 194 3.40 9.17 -4.76
N GLN A 195 3.14 9.80 -3.61
CA GLN A 195 2.92 11.26 -3.55
C GLN A 195 4.16 12.05 -3.99
N PRO A 196 3.96 13.26 -4.55
CA PRO A 196 5.04 14.22 -4.72
C PRO A 196 5.56 14.75 -3.38
N THR A 197 6.81 15.22 -3.37
CA THR A 197 7.51 15.80 -2.21
C THR A 197 7.91 17.25 -2.48
N PRO A 198 6.94 18.18 -2.56
CA PRO A 198 7.22 19.60 -2.83
C PRO A 198 8.04 20.29 -1.72
N GLY A 199 8.15 19.71 -0.54
CA GLY A 199 8.74 20.37 0.62
C GLY A 199 7.85 21.51 1.15
N LEU A 200 8.22 22.06 2.30
CA LEU A 200 7.46 23.14 2.96
C LEU A 200 7.34 24.42 2.11
N ARG A 201 8.26 24.60 1.16
CA ARG A 201 8.29 25.74 0.24
C ARG A 201 7.41 25.56 -0.99
N GLY A 202 6.79 24.39 -1.19
CA GLY A 202 5.96 24.14 -2.37
C GLY A 202 6.78 24.01 -3.67
N ASN A 203 7.99 23.44 -3.59
CA ASN A 203 8.90 23.29 -4.72
C ASN A 203 8.23 22.50 -5.85
N ARG A 204 8.58 22.90 -7.06
CA ARG A 204 8.20 22.24 -8.32
C ARG A 204 9.30 21.30 -8.79
N ASN A 205 8.96 20.36 -9.65
CA ASN A 205 9.93 19.55 -10.37
C ASN A 205 9.52 19.48 -11.85
N PRO A 206 10.19 20.22 -12.74
CA PRO A 206 9.87 20.25 -14.17
C PRO A 206 9.96 18.87 -14.84
N GLN A 207 10.78 17.96 -14.33
CA GLN A 207 10.93 16.61 -14.87
C GLN A 207 9.74 15.71 -14.50
N ASP A 208 9.18 15.84 -13.31
CA ASP A 208 7.90 15.17 -12.94
C ASP A 208 6.74 15.74 -13.75
N GLU A 209 6.65 17.07 -13.86
CA GLU A 209 5.65 17.75 -14.70
C GLU A 209 5.72 17.28 -16.16
N ARG A 210 6.94 17.21 -16.72
CA ARG A 210 7.18 16.68 -18.07
C ARG A 210 6.83 15.20 -18.19
N LEU A 211 7.13 14.38 -17.19
CA LEU A 211 6.77 12.95 -17.18
C LEU A 211 5.25 12.79 -17.21
N VAL A 212 4.52 13.52 -16.37
CA VAL A 212 3.06 13.48 -16.31
C VAL A 212 2.44 14.03 -17.62
N ALA A 213 2.95 15.14 -18.15
CA ALA A 213 2.51 15.66 -19.44
C ALA A 213 2.77 14.67 -20.59
N ALA A 214 3.90 13.96 -20.58
CA ALA A 214 4.20 12.94 -21.58
C ALA A 214 3.26 11.73 -21.49
N ILE A 215 2.81 11.33 -20.29
CA ILE A 215 1.78 10.31 -20.10
C ILE A 215 0.48 10.75 -20.77
N TRP A 216 0.03 11.97 -20.49
CA TRP A 216 -1.19 12.55 -21.08
C TRP A 216 -1.13 12.70 -22.60
N ALA A 217 0.06 12.79 -23.17
CA ALA A 217 0.25 12.89 -24.61
C ALA A 217 0.27 11.54 -25.34
N THR A 218 0.21 10.39 -24.64
CA THR A 218 0.35 9.06 -25.27
C THR A 218 -0.84 8.62 -26.12
N ASN A 219 -2.03 9.21 -25.93
CA ASN A 219 -3.20 8.95 -26.78
C ASN A 219 -3.36 9.93 -27.96
N ARG A 220 -2.50 10.96 -28.07
CA ARG A 220 -2.58 11.95 -29.17
C ARG A 220 -2.23 11.27 -30.49
N GLY A 221 -3.14 11.34 -31.47
CA GLY A 221 -2.96 10.75 -32.79
C GLY A 221 -3.37 9.29 -32.93
N TRP A 222 -3.97 8.69 -31.89
CA TRP A 222 -4.41 7.29 -31.93
C TRP A 222 -5.57 7.08 -32.92
N LYS A 223 -5.35 6.21 -33.92
CA LYS A 223 -6.40 5.69 -34.79
C LYS A 223 -6.94 4.41 -34.17
N ALA A 224 -8.23 4.40 -33.79
CA ALA A 224 -8.87 3.17 -33.31
C ALA A 224 -8.72 2.07 -34.37
N ALA A 225 -8.15 0.93 -33.99
CA ALA A 225 -8.15 -0.24 -34.86
C ALA A 225 -9.61 -0.63 -35.14
N GLN A 226 -10.00 -0.70 -36.41
CA GLN A 226 -11.32 -1.20 -36.79
C GLN A 226 -11.47 -2.62 -36.25
N ALA A 227 -12.56 -2.87 -35.50
CA ALA A 227 -12.97 -4.21 -35.15
C ALA A 227 -13.14 -5.02 -36.45
N PRO A 228 -12.68 -6.28 -36.54
CA PRO A 228 -12.95 -7.09 -37.72
C PRO A 228 -14.46 -7.22 -37.88
N SER A 229 -14.98 -6.68 -38.98
CA SER A 229 -16.37 -6.89 -39.40
C SER A 229 -16.64 -8.40 -39.56
N PRO A 230 -17.82 -8.91 -39.17
CA PRO A 230 -18.15 -10.31 -39.40
C PRO A 230 -18.33 -10.54 -40.91
N GLN A 231 -17.29 -11.01 -41.58
CA GLN A 231 -17.43 -11.59 -42.91
C GLN A 231 -17.90 -13.03 -42.76
N SER A 232 -19.12 -13.27 -43.22
CA SER A 232 -19.66 -14.60 -43.48
C SER A 232 -18.80 -15.31 -44.54
N GLY A 233 -18.21 -16.44 -44.17
CA GLY A 233 -17.52 -17.32 -45.11
C GLY A 233 -16.46 -18.14 -44.40
N GLY A 234 -16.75 -19.42 -44.18
CA GLY A 234 -15.92 -20.32 -43.40
C GLY A 234 -14.50 -20.45 -43.94
N LEU A 235 -13.56 -20.57 -43.00
CA LEU A 235 -12.57 -21.63 -42.85
C LEU A 235 -11.80 -21.32 -41.56
N THR A 236 -11.68 -22.32 -40.69
CA THR A 236 -10.92 -22.28 -39.43
C THR A 236 -9.45 -21.90 -39.65
N PRO A 237 -8.79 -21.32 -38.64
CA PRO A 237 -7.58 -22.01 -38.18
C PRO A 237 -7.45 -22.06 -36.65
N ASP A 238 -7.51 -23.31 -36.17
CA ASP A 238 -6.60 -24.00 -35.27
C ASP A 238 -6.06 -23.34 -33.99
N SER A 239 -6.54 -23.94 -32.90
CA SER A 239 -5.82 -24.21 -31.66
C SER A 239 -4.37 -24.67 -31.86
N SER A 240 -3.50 -24.14 -31.00
CA SER A 240 -2.28 -24.74 -30.43
C SER A 240 -1.27 -25.37 -31.40
N VAL A 241 0.00 -24.92 -31.40
CA VAL A 241 1.12 -25.64 -30.76
C VAL A 241 2.32 -24.71 -30.64
N VAL A 242 2.98 -24.75 -29.48
CA VAL A 242 4.32 -24.23 -29.26
C VAL A 242 5.31 -25.18 -29.94
N ASN A 243 6.18 -24.68 -30.81
CA ASN A 243 7.38 -25.41 -31.23
C ASN A 243 8.62 -24.75 -30.62
N LEU A 244 9.22 -25.47 -29.67
CA LEU A 244 10.53 -25.23 -29.11
C LEU A 244 11.58 -25.88 -30.02
N ASN A 245 12.24 -25.08 -30.86
CA ASN A 245 13.63 -25.26 -31.25
C ASN A 245 14.00 -24.18 -32.27
N GLU A 246 14.92 -23.29 -31.90
CA GLU A 246 16.16 -23.07 -32.65
C GLU A 246 17.05 -22.09 -31.89
N SER A 247 18.21 -22.60 -31.51
CA SER A 247 19.31 -21.88 -30.91
C SER A 247 20.33 -21.46 -31.97
N SER A 248 21.01 -20.35 -31.69
CA SER A 248 22.29 -19.86 -32.23
C SER A 248 22.35 -19.35 -33.68
N ALA A 249 22.61 -18.05 -33.87
CA ALA A 249 23.98 -17.50 -33.98
C ALA A 249 23.98 -16.02 -34.46
N ASN A 250 24.73 -15.20 -33.71
CA ASN A 250 25.54 -14.02 -34.02
C ASN A 250 25.32 -13.06 -35.22
N SER A 251 25.79 -11.83 -34.93
CA SER A 251 26.11 -10.67 -35.76
C SER A 251 24.94 -9.72 -36.01
N SER A 252 25.05 -8.40 -35.90
CA SER A 252 26.20 -7.53 -35.61
C SER A 252 25.66 -6.17 -35.18
N PHE A 253 26.30 -5.64 -34.14
CA PHE A 253 26.51 -4.23 -33.86
C PHE A 253 26.45 -3.33 -35.12
N VAL A 254 25.51 -2.39 -35.15
CA VAL A 254 25.61 -1.16 -35.96
C VAL A 254 25.13 -0.01 -35.08
N GLY A 255 25.99 1.01 -34.97
CA GLY A 255 25.95 2.03 -33.96
C GLY A 255 24.71 2.91 -33.98
N VAL A 256 24.27 3.27 -32.78
CA VAL A 256 23.47 4.45 -32.51
C VAL A 256 24.31 5.66 -32.91
N VAL A 257 23.86 6.39 -33.92
CA VAL A 257 24.43 7.70 -34.25
C VAL A 257 23.88 8.67 -33.21
N ASP A 258 24.78 9.28 -32.45
CA ASP A 258 24.49 10.38 -31.53
C ASP A 258 23.81 11.53 -32.28
N THR A 259 22.49 11.66 -32.10
CA THR A 259 21.78 12.93 -32.30
C THR A 259 21.56 13.57 -30.94
N ASP A 260 22.66 13.88 -30.26
CA ASP A 260 22.67 14.56 -28.97
C ASP A 260 23.11 16.01 -29.18
N THR A 261 22.26 16.84 -29.79
CA THR A 261 22.44 18.32 -29.76
C THR A 261 21.21 19.19 -30.08
N THR A 262 19.98 18.66 -30.17
CA THR A 262 18.79 19.49 -30.51
C THR A 262 17.58 19.35 -29.60
N LEU A 263 17.67 18.62 -28.48
CA LEU A 263 16.53 18.39 -27.57
C LEU A 263 16.59 19.15 -26.24
N ALA A 264 17.58 20.01 -26.03
CA ALA A 264 17.79 20.74 -24.78
C ALA A 264 16.84 21.95 -24.57
N GLY A 265 15.89 22.21 -25.47
CA GLY A 265 15.10 23.45 -25.45
C GLY A 265 13.58 23.35 -25.28
N LYS A 266 12.98 22.14 -25.25
CA LYS A 266 11.50 22.03 -25.25
C LYS A 266 10.91 22.18 -23.85
N THR A 267 10.16 23.26 -23.62
CA THR A 267 9.41 23.54 -22.40
C THR A 267 8.20 22.61 -22.25
N VAL A 268 7.56 22.57 -21.07
CA VAL A 268 6.27 21.87 -20.87
C VAL A 268 5.23 22.43 -21.85
N GLU A 269 5.33 23.73 -22.15
CA GLU A 269 4.53 24.44 -23.14
C GLU A 269 4.69 23.83 -24.54
N ASP A 270 5.90 23.53 -25.05
CA ASP A 270 6.10 22.91 -26.39
C ASP A 270 5.42 21.54 -26.58
N LEU A 271 5.31 20.75 -25.50
CA LEU A 271 4.58 19.47 -25.51
C LEU A 271 3.05 19.66 -25.47
N THR A 272 2.60 20.82 -25.00
CA THR A 272 1.19 21.22 -24.96
C THR A 272 0.77 22.09 -26.16
N GLU A 273 1.66 22.92 -26.73
CA GLU A 273 1.51 23.95 -27.77
C GLU A 273 1.75 23.45 -29.20
N SER A 274 2.16 22.18 -29.37
CA SER A 274 1.87 21.44 -30.61
C SER A 274 0.35 21.16 -30.75
N ALA A 275 -0.47 22.14 -30.32
CA ALA A 275 -1.91 22.27 -30.29
C ALA A 275 -2.48 22.84 -31.59
N GLU A 276 -1.73 22.78 -32.70
CA GLU A 276 -2.39 22.76 -34.00
C GLU A 276 -3.07 21.40 -34.13
N ILE A 277 -4.39 21.41 -33.91
CA ILE A 277 -5.28 20.28 -34.11
C ILE A 277 -5.11 19.86 -35.57
N ASP A 278 -4.36 18.80 -35.82
CA ASP A 278 -4.35 18.14 -37.11
C ASP A 278 -5.80 17.76 -37.45
N ALA A 279 -6.36 18.41 -38.47
CA ALA A 279 -7.78 18.36 -38.81
C ALA A 279 -8.22 16.95 -39.23
N ASP A 280 -7.27 16.06 -39.54
CA ASP A 280 -7.48 14.69 -39.99
C ASP A 280 -7.45 13.63 -38.86
N LEU A 281 -7.36 14.03 -37.59
CA LEU A 281 -7.44 13.08 -36.47
C LEU A 281 -8.90 12.63 -36.22
N PRO A 282 -9.18 11.31 -36.12
CA PRO A 282 -10.52 10.83 -35.83
C PRO A 282 -10.94 11.28 -34.43
N LYS A 283 -11.85 12.28 -34.38
CA LYS A 283 -12.53 12.67 -33.16
C LYS A 283 -13.51 11.56 -32.79
N VAL A 284 -13.30 10.92 -31.63
CA VAL A 284 -14.34 10.11 -31.01
C VAL A 284 -15.42 11.09 -30.52
N TYR A 285 -16.46 11.31 -31.34
CA TYR A 285 -17.55 12.23 -31.02
C TYR A 285 -18.19 11.83 -29.67
N GLY A 286 -18.21 12.78 -28.71
CA GLY A 286 -18.74 12.58 -27.35
C GLY A 286 -17.70 12.35 -26.25
N ALA A 287 -16.42 12.12 -26.58
CA ALA A 287 -15.38 11.96 -25.57
C ALA A 287 -14.99 13.31 -24.92
N GLN A 288 -15.31 13.48 -23.64
CA GLN A 288 -14.79 14.59 -22.83
C GLN A 288 -13.41 14.19 -22.30
N GLN A 289 -12.35 14.49 -23.06
CA GLN A 289 -10.98 14.21 -22.63
C GLN A 289 -10.60 15.12 -21.46
N ARG A 290 -10.50 14.53 -20.28
CA ARG A 290 -10.10 15.21 -19.05
C ARG A 290 -9.32 14.22 -18.19
N ASN A 291 -7.99 14.35 -18.24
CA ASN A 291 -7.10 13.46 -17.50
C ASN A 291 -7.32 13.65 -16.00
N LEU A 292 -7.12 12.58 -15.23
CA LEU A 292 -7.43 12.58 -13.81
C LEU A 292 -6.23 12.13 -12.98
N ILE A 293 -5.90 12.91 -11.97
CA ILE A 293 -5.00 12.56 -10.88
C ILE A 293 -5.87 12.16 -9.70
N VAL A 294 -5.70 10.94 -9.22
CA VAL A 294 -6.46 10.38 -8.11
C VAL A 294 -5.56 10.27 -6.89
N ASP A 295 -5.82 11.11 -5.89
CA ASP A 295 -5.27 10.91 -4.56
C ASP A 295 -6.27 10.08 -3.74
N ALA A 296 -5.88 8.85 -3.42
CA ALA A 296 -6.77 7.95 -2.69
C ALA A 296 -7.13 8.43 -1.28
N ARG A 297 -6.40 9.41 -0.72
CA ARG A 297 -6.59 9.88 0.66
C ARG A 297 -7.87 10.71 0.81
N PRO A 298 -8.40 10.82 2.03
CA PRO A 298 -9.29 11.92 2.39
C PRO A 298 -8.59 13.26 2.25
N THR A 299 -9.32 14.26 1.77
CA THR A 299 -8.83 15.63 1.56
C THR A 299 -8.04 16.18 2.76
N VAL A 300 -8.57 15.99 3.98
CA VAL A 300 -7.92 16.44 5.22
C VAL A 300 -6.54 15.79 5.42
N ASN A 301 -6.42 14.51 5.13
CA ASN A 301 -5.15 13.78 5.29
C ASN A 301 -4.13 14.19 4.22
N ALA A 302 -4.59 14.52 3.02
CA ALA A 302 -3.73 15.06 1.96
C ALA A 302 -3.17 16.44 2.34
N TYR A 303 -4.01 17.35 2.83
CA TYR A 303 -3.58 18.66 3.32
C TYR A 303 -2.66 18.56 4.55
N ALA A 304 -2.90 17.62 5.46
CA ALA A 304 -2.00 17.39 6.59
C ALA A 304 -0.59 16.94 6.14
N MET A 305 -0.50 16.16 5.06
CA MET A 305 0.78 15.78 4.46
C MET A 305 1.45 16.98 3.76
N GLN A 306 0.66 17.88 3.18
CA GLN A 306 1.17 19.13 2.62
C GLN A 306 1.85 20.01 3.69
N ALA A 307 1.29 20.07 4.90
CA ALA A 307 1.85 20.84 6.00
C ALA A 307 3.23 20.34 6.50
N VAL A 308 3.62 19.10 6.18
CA VAL A 308 4.96 18.54 6.51
C VAL A 308 5.89 18.50 5.30
N GLY A 309 5.54 19.19 4.21
CA GLY A 309 6.35 19.27 2.99
C GLY A 309 6.21 18.06 2.07
N LEU A 310 5.19 17.23 2.25
CA LEU A 310 4.73 16.26 1.27
C LEU A 310 3.54 16.88 0.53
N GLY A 311 2.61 16.09 -0.01
CA GLY A 311 1.33 16.63 -0.47
C GLY A 311 0.78 15.93 -1.69
N SER A 312 0.13 16.70 -2.55
CA SER A 312 -0.37 16.29 -3.85
C SER A 312 -0.08 17.40 -4.86
N GLU A 313 -0.19 17.08 -6.13
CA GLU A 313 0.08 17.91 -7.29
C GLU A 313 -0.71 19.21 -7.20
N LYS A 314 -0.05 20.36 -7.41
CA LYS A 314 -0.72 21.66 -7.50
C LYS A 314 -1.17 21.87 -8.96
N MET A 315 -2.47 21.93 -9.21
CA MET A 315 -3.03 21.85 -10.57
C MET A 315 -2.54 22.95 -11.52
N ASP A 316 -2.12 24.12 -11.01
CA ASP A 316 -1.46 25.18 -11.81
C ASP A 316 -0.24 24.66 -12.62
N HIS A 317 0.45 23.63 -12.12
CA HIS A 317 1.64 23.06 -12.75
C HIS A 317 1.35 21.78 -13.55
N TYR A 318 0.11 21.29 -13.50
CA TYR A 318 -0.34 20.09 -14.21
C TYR A 318 -1.58 20.44 -15.06
N PRO A 319 -1.40 21.28 -16.09
CA PRO A 319 -2.51 21.70 -16.94
C PRO A 319 -3.15 20.50 -17.65
N ASN A 320 -4.43 20.64 -18.02
CA ASN A 320 -5.21 19.60 -18.70
C ASN A 320 -5.45 18.31 -17.87
N ALA A 321 -5.34 18.41 -16.54
CA ALA A 321 -5.73 17.37 -15.60
C ALA A 321 -6.64 17.94 -14.50
N GLU A 322 -7.52 17.10 -14.00
CA GLU A 322 -8.21 17.28 -12.73
C GLU A 322 -7.53 16.48 -11.65
N LYS A 323 -7.70 16.90 -10.40
CA LYS A 323 -7.39 16.06 -9.24
C LYS A 323 -8.64 15.74 -8.44
N ALA A 324 -8.80 14.49 -8.04
CA ALA A 324 -9.88 14.03 -7.18
C ALA A 324 -9.35 13.31 -5.93
N TYR A 325 -9.98 13.58 -4.79
CA TYR A 325 -9.73 12.88 -3.52
C TYR A 325 -10.81 11.84 -3.25
N LEU A 326 -10.44 10.57 -2.99
CA LEU A 326 -11.41 9.46 -2.84
C LEU A 326 -11.87 9.18 -1.41
N GLY A 327 -11.25 9.79 -0.39
CA GLY A 327 -11.69 9.55 0.99
C GLY A 327 -11.35 8.15 1.56
N ILE A 328 -10.37 7.43 1.00
CA ILE A 328 -10.00 6.11 1.51
C ILE A 328 -9.01 6.26 2.68
N ASP A 329 -9.50 5.93 3.87
CA ASP A 329 -8.75 6.03 5.11
C ASP A 329 -7.44 5.21 5.14
N ASN A 330 -6.58 5.53 6.11
CA ASN A 330 -5.30 4.86 6.27
C ASN A 330 -5.41 3.46 6.89
N ILE A 331 -4.27 2.76 6.91
CA ILE A 331 -4.13 1.38 7.40
C ILE A 331 -4.62 1.18 8.86
N HIS A 332 -4.54 2.21 9.71
CA HIS A 332 -4.96 2.12 11.12
C HIS A 332 -6.47 2.18 11.28
N VAL A 333 -7.18 2.92 10.41
CA VAL A 333 -8.64 2.90 10.36
C VAL A 333 -9.12 1.53 9.90
N MET A 334 -8.52 0.98 8.84
CA MET A 334 -8.90 -0.34 8.31
C MET A 334 -8.62 -1.47 9.32
N ARG A 335 -7.51 -1.39 10.07
CA ARG A 335 -7.24 -2.33 11.18
C ARG A 335 -8.32 -2.24 12.26
N ARG A 336 -8.64 -1.03 12.74
CA ARG A 336 -9.68 -0.84 13.77
C ARG A 336 -11.06 -1.30 13.29
N SER A 337 -11.37 -1.09 12.02
CA SER A 337 -12.61 -1.58 11.40
C SER A 337 -12.69 -3.11 11.52
N LEU A 338 -11.66 -3.84 11.10
CA LEU A 338 -11.62 -5.30 11.23
C LEU A 338 -11.60 -5.78 12.69
N ASP A 339 -10.86 -5.12 13.57
CA ASP A 339 -10.87 -5.44 15.01
C ASP A 339 -12.29 -5.31 15.60
N THR A 340 -13.08 -4.34 15.13
CA THR A 340 -14.48 -4.16 15.54
C THR A 340 -15.38 -5.27 14.99
N VAL A 341 -15.14 -5.75 13.76
CA VAL A 341 -15.83 -6.93 13.21
C VAL A 341 -15.51 -8.15 14.07
N ILE A 342 -14.24 -8.37 14.41
CA ILE A 342 -13.81 -9.50 15.26
C ILE A 342 -14.49 -9.44 16.63
N GLU A 343 -14.60 -8.26 17.24
CA GLU A 343 -15.31 -8.11 18.51
C GLU A 343 -16.81 -8.39 18.36
N ALA A 344 -17.43 -8.02 17.23
CA ALA A 344 -18.83 -8.33 16.95
C ALA A 344 -19.11 -9.84 16.83
N LEU A 345 -18.12 -10.61 16.37
CA LEU A 345 -18.20 -12.06 16.18
C LEU A 345 -17.90 -12.85 17.46
N LYS A 346 -17.26 -12.24 18.46
CA LYS A 346 -16.66 -12.94 19.60
C LYS A 346 -17.62 -13.75 20.45
N ASP A 347 -18.83 -13.25 20.71
CA ASP A 347 -19.81 -13.98 21.51
C ASP A 347 -20.48 -15.09 20.68
N SER A 348 -20.70 -14.84 19.39
CA SER A 348 -21.24 -15.82 18.43
C SER A 348 -20.26 -16.97 18.13
N ASP A 349 -18.96 -16.80 18.37
CA ASP A 349 -17.98 -17.90 18.27
C ASP A 349 -18.17 -18.96 19.36
N ILE A 350 -18.76 -18.58 20.50
CA ILE A 350 -18.85 -19.41 21.71
C ILE A 350 -20.28 -19.86 21.96
N THR A 351 -21.25 -19.06 21.53
CA THR A 351 -22.68 -19.27 21.79
C THR A 351 -23.42 -19.34 20.46
N PRO A 352 -24.59 -20.00 20.39
CA PRO A 352 -25.41 -20.03 19.17
C PRO A 352 -26.13 -18.69 18.90
N LEU A 353 -25.69 -17.60 19.53
CA LEU A 353 -26.25 -16.28 19.32
C LEU A 353 -25.70 -15.68 18.03
N PRO A 354 -26.50 -14.89 17.30
CA PRO A 354 -26.02 -14.23 16.08
C PRO A 354 -24.96 -13.16 16.41
N PRO A 355 -24.11 -12.79 15.43
CA PRO A 355 -23.18 -11.68 15.55
C PRO A 355 -23.82 -10.37 16.04
N ASN A 356 -23.05 -9.58 16.79
CA ASN A 356 -23.54 -8.29 17.29
C ASN A 356 -23.71 -7.27 16.15
N ARG A 357 -24.95 -7.08 15.71
CA ARG A 357 -25.31 -6.19 14.59
C ARG A 357 -24.92 -4.71 14.81
N GLN A 358 -24.98 -4.23 16.05
CA GLN A 358 -24.61 -2.84 16.35
C GLN A 358 -23.11 -2.62 16.19
N LEU A 359 -22.29 -3.58 16.62
CA LEU A 359 -20.84 -3.53 16.42
C LEU A 359 -20.46 -3.72 14.95
N LEU A 360 -21.15 -4.61 14.23
CA LEU A 360 -20.98 -4.75 12.78
C LEU A 360 -21.24 -3.42 12.06
N ALA A 361 -22.32 -2.71 12.38
CA ALA A 361 -22.60 -1.38 11.81
C ALA A 361 -21.52 -0.36 12.20
N LYS A 362 -21.11 -0.32 13.48
CA LYS A 362 -20.05 0.58 13.98
C LYS A 362 -18.67 0.30 13.38
N SER A 363 -18.42 -0.90 12.87
CA SER A 363 -17.16 -1.25 12.23
C SER A 363 -16.87 -0.43 10.98
N ASN A 364 -17.91 0.07 10.29
CA ASN A 364 -17.82 0.70 8.97
C ASN A 364 -17.16 -0.18 7.88
N TRP A 365 -17.02 -1.49 8.07
CA TRP A 365 -16.33 -2.36 7.11
C TRP A 365 -16.95 -2.26 5.71
N ILE A 366 -18.27 -2.44 5.59
CA ILE A 366 -19.01 -2.33 4.33
C ILE A 366 -18.93 -0.92 3.73
N LYS A 367 -18.89 0.12 4.57
CA LYS A 367 -18.69 1.51 4.11
C LYS A 367 -17.32 1.67 3.45
N HIS A 368 -16.27 1.12 4.06
CA HIS A 368 -14.92 1.14 3.47
C HIS A 368 -14.84 0.35 2.16
N ILE A 369 -15.46 -0.83 2.08
CA ILE A 369 -15.55 -1.62 0.83
C ILE A 369 -16.28 -0.84 -0.26
N SER A 370 -17.42 -0.22 0.07
CA SER A 370 -18.19 0.62 -0.86
C SER A 370 -17.38 1.81 -1.37
N ASN A 371 -16.66 2.52 -0.49
CA ASN A 371 -15.83 3.66 -0.88
C ASN A 371 -14.70 3.26 -1.85
N ILE A 372 -14.09 2.08 -1.64
CA ILE A 372 -13.08 1.56 -2.57
C ILE A 372 -13.72 1.28 -3.93
N LEU A 373 -14.84 0.55 -3.97
CA LEU A 373 -15.55 0.22 -5.22
C LEU A 373 -16.03 1.45 -5.98
N ASP A 374 -16.50 2.47 -5.27
CA ASP A 374 -16.93 3.75 -5.84
C ASP A 374 -15.76 4.49 -6.50
N GLY A 375 -14.60 4.55 -5.83
CA GLY A 375 -13.37 5.13 -6.38
C GLY A 375 -12.83 4.36 -7.59
N VAL A 376 -12.88 3.03 -7.56
CA VAL A 376 -12.53 2.16 -8.69
C VAL A 376 -13.46 2.41 -9.87
N ALA A 377 -14.77 2.54 -9.62
CA ALA A 377 -15.74 2.80 -10.66
C ALA A 377 -15.52 4.17 -11.33
N LEU A 378 -15.10 5.19 -10.57
CA LEU A 378 -14.67 6.47 -11.12
C LEU A 378 -13.49 6.28 -12.08
N ILE A 379 -12.41 5.64 -11.63
CA ILE A 379 -11.20 5.40 -12.44
C ILE A 379 -11.55 4.64 -13.74
N ALA A 380 -12.30 3.54 -13.62
CA ALA A 380 -12.68 2.73 -14.78
C ALA A 380 -13.57 3.50 -15.76
N ARG A 381 -14.52 4.33 -15.29
CA ARG A 381 -15.32 5.20 -16.17
C ARG A 381 -14.45 6.23 -16.87
N THR A 382 -13.49 6.85 -16.18
CA THR A 382 -12.58 7.83 -16.77
C THR A 382 -11.76 7.22 -17.91
N VAL A 383 -11.21 6.01 -17.71
CA VAL A 383 -10.40 5.33 -18.74
C VAL A 383 -11.25 4.73 -19.86
N GLY A 384 -12.30 4.00 -19.50
CA GLY A 384 -13.07 3.19 -20.43
C GLY A 384 -14.16 3.96 -21.19
N ILE A 385 -14.76 4.97 -20.57
CA ILE A 385 -15.90 5.73 -21.13
C ILE A 385 -15.50 7.15 -21.51
N MET A 386 -14.76 7.87 -20.64
CA MET A 386 -14.35 9.26 -20.91
C MET A 386 -13.10 9.35 -21.78
N HIS A 387 -12.50 8.21 -22.18
CA HIS A 387 -11.28 8.17 -22.99
C HIS A 387 -10.16 9.06 -22.44
N SER A 388 -9.96 9.02 -21.13
CA SER A 388 -9.01 9.87 -20.42
C SER A 388 -8.03 9.04 -19.61
N HIS A 389 -6.81 9.54 -19.46
CA HIS A 389 -5.79 8.86 -18.68
C HIS A 389 -5.97 9.12 -17.18
N VAL A 390 -5.52 8.18 -16.35
CA VAL A 390 -5.59 8.29 -14.88
C VAL A 390 -4.22 8.03 -14.25
N LEU A 391 -3.80 8.92 -13.35
CA LEU A 391 -2.64 8.74 -12.46
C LEU A 391 -3.15 8.51 -11.03
N ILE A 392 -2.88 7.34 -10.47
CA ILE A 392 -3.32 6.97 -9.12
C ILE A 392 -2.13 7.06 -8.15
N HIS A 393 -2.31 7.79 -7.06
CA HIS A 393 -1.39 7.74 -5.94
C HIS A 393 -2.11 7.80 -4.59
N CYS A 394 -1.36 7.65 -3.52
CA CYS A 394 -1.80 7.94 -2.17
C CYS A 394 -0.61 8.59 -1.44
N SER A 395 -0.28 8.18 -0.22
CA SER A 395 1.01 8.54 0.40
C SER A 395 2.17 7.78 -0.26
N ASP A 396 2.30 6.48 0.04
CA ASP A 396 3.46 5.68 -0.39
C ASP A 396 3.24 4.94 -1.71
N GLY A 397 1.99 4.80 -2.16
CA GLY A 397 1.68 4.18 -3.46
C GLY A 397 1.66 2.64 -3.49
N TRP A 398 1.55 1.97 -2.34
CA TRP A 398 1.57 0.49 -2.25
C TRP A 398 0.38 -0.16 -1.52
N ASP A 399 -0.48 0.62 -0.84
CA ASP A 399 -1.67 0.10 -0.14
C ASP A 399 -2.93 0.40 -0.99
N ARG A 400 -3.56 1.55 -0.75
CA ARG A 400 -4.76 2.02 -1.46
C ARG A 400 -4.56 2.09 -2.97
N THR A 401 -3.37 2.51 -3.41
CA THR A 401 -3.02 2.54 -4.84
C THR A 401 -3.04 1.15 -5.47
N SER A 402 -2.59 0.11 -4.75
CA SER A 402 -2.67 -1.28 -5.25
C SER A 402 -4.11 -1.76 -5.34
N GLN A 403 -4.95 -1.44 -4.34
CA GLN A 403 -6.39 -1.73 -4.37
C GLN A 403 -7.05 -1.09 -5.60
N LEU A 404 -6.89 0.22 -5.77
CA LEU A 404 -7.50 0.98 -6.86
C LEU A 404 -6.99 0.53 -8.23
N SER A 405 -5.68 0.34 -8.37
CA SER A 405 -5.06 -0.08 -9.64
C SER A 405 -5.53 -1.47 -10.07
N ALA A 406 -5.48 -2.45 -9.17
CA ALA A 406 -5.84 -3.82 -9.49
C ALA A 406 -7.35 -3.98 -9.76
N LEU A 407 -8.21 -3.38 -8.93
CA LEU A 407 -9.65 -3.45 -9.12
C LEU A 407 -10.11 -2.73 -10.39
N SER A 408 -9.50 -1.59 -10.74
CA SER A 408 -9.84 -0.88 -11.98
C SER A 408 -9.49 -1.71 -13.21
N GLN A 409 -8.39 -2.45 -13.15
CA GLN A 409 -7.99 -3.40 -14.19
C GLN A 409 -8.99 -4.56 -14.32
N ILE A 410 -9.51 -5.10 -13.21
CA ILE A 410 -10.57 -6.13 -13.24
C ILE A 410 -11.85 -5.62 -13.92
N LEU A 411 -12.21 -4.35 -13.69
CA LEU A 411 -13.37 -3.74 -14.33
C LEU A 411 -13.19 -3.55 -15.85
N LEU A 412 -11.96 -3.29 -16.30
CA LEU A 412 -11.65 -2.88 -17.68
C LEU A 412 -11.20 -4.03 -18.59
N ASP A 413 -10.58 -5.08 -18.05
CA ASP A 413 -9.93 -6.13 -18.81
C ASP A 413 -10.46 -7.52 -18.39
N PRO A 414 -11.13 -8.27 -19.31
CA PRO A 414 -11.67 -9.60 -19.03
C PRO A 414 -10.59 -10.63 -18.71
N TYR A 415 -9.36 -10.42 -19.19
CA TYR A 415 -8.25 -11.32 -18.90
C TYR A 415 -8.04 -11.46 -17.39
N TYR A 416 -8.07 -10.36 -16.63
CA TYR A 416 -7.90 -10.40 -15.18
C TYR A 416 -9.07 -11.01 -14.39
N ARG A 417 -10.16 -11.39 -15.09
CA ARG A 417 -11.28 -12.14 -14.55
C ARG A 417 -11.16 -13.65 -14.80
N THR A 418 -10.15 -14.08 -15.58
CA THR A 418 -9.70 -15.46 -15.64
C THR A 418 -8.86 -15.79 -14.40
N MET A 419 -8.73 -17.07 -14.04
CA MET A 419 -7.91 -17.51 -12.92
C MET A 419 -6.44 -17.18 -13.16
N GLU A 420 -5.93 -17.44 -14.36
CA GLU A 420 -4.54 -17.11 -14.74
C GLU A 420 -4.31 -15.60 -14.71
N GLY A 421 -5.21 -14.82 -15.32
CA GLY A 421 -5.08 -13.37 -15.33
C GLY A 421 -5.20 -12.76 -13.94
N PHE A 422 -6.05 -13.28 -13.06
CA PHE A 422 -6.11 -12.81 -11.67
C PHE A 422 -4.81 -13.09 -10.92
N ILE A 423 -4.19 -14.26 -11.13
CA ILE A 423 -2.87 -14.58 -10.57
C ILE A 423 -1.81 -13.60 -11.08
N VAL A 424 -1.78 -13.35 -12.39
CA VAL A 424 -0.88 -12.37 -13.01
C VAL A 424 -1.11 -10.97 -12.46
N LEU A 425 -2.36 -10.58 -12.23
CA LEU A 425 -2.70 -9.29 -11.63
C LEU A 425 -2.16 -9.16 -10.21
N VAL A 426 -2.26 -10.21 -9.38
CA VAL A 426 -1.70 -10.22 -8.01
C VAL A 426 -0.17 -10.16 -8.06
N GLU A 427 0.48 -10.97 -8.89
CA GLU A 427 1.94 -10.94 -9.08
C GLU A 427 2.43 -9.57 -9.56
N LYS A 428 1.71 -8.94 -10.49
CA LYS A 428 2.02 -7.60 -10.98
C LYS A 428 1.71 -6.53 -9.93
N ASP A 429 0.45 -6.23 -9.67
CA ASP A 429 0.05 -5.00 -8.97
C ASP A 429 0.27 -5.01 -7.46
N TRP A 430 0.43 -6.18 -6.86
CA TRP A 430 0.67 -6.33 -5.42
C TRP A 430 2.10 -6.74 -5.12
N LEU A 431 2.58 -7.82 -5.73
CA LEU A 431 3.87 -8.40 -5.38
C LEU A 431 5.05 -7.65 -6.03
N SER A 432 5.01 -7.43 -7.35
CA SER A 432 6.06 -6.73 -8.09
C SER A 432 6.13 -5.23 -7.73
N PHE A 433 4.97 -4.58 -7.61
CA PHE A 433 4.85 -3.17 -7.21
C PHE A 433 5.02 -2.93 -5.70
N GLY A 434 5.34 -3.96 -4.91
CA GLY A 434 5.84 -3.80 -3.54
C GLY A 434 4.79 -3.45 -2.49
N HIS A 435 3.65 -4.14 -2.49
CA HIS A 435 2.77 -4.14 -1.33
C HIS A 435 3.47 -4.83 -0.15
N MET A 436 3.44 -4.18 1.01
CA MET A 436 4.18 -4.56 2.22
C MET A 436 3.57 -5.78 2.94
N PHE A 437 3.44 -6.92 2.26
CA PHE A 437 2.73 -8.10 2.76
C PHE A 437 3.24 -8.57 4.13
N ARG A 438 4.56 -8.56 4.34
CA ARG A 438 5.16 -8.98 5.61
C ARG A 438 4.73 -8.07 6.75
N HIS A 439 4.83 -6.76 6.55
CA HIS A 439 4.45 -5.77 7.56
C HIS A 439 2.94 -5.70 7.78
N ARG A 440 2.13 -5.90 6.73
CA ARG A 440 0.66 -5.83 6.81
C ARG A 440 0.06 -7.08 7.44
N SER A 441 0.68 -8.24 7.25
CA SER A 441 0.14 -9.54 7.67
C SER A 441 0.66 -9.98 9.04
N GLY A 442 1.92 -9.68 9.39
CA GLY A 442 2.46 -9.99 10.73
C GLY A 442 2.68 -11.48 10.98
N PHE A 443 3.37 -12.16 10.07
CA PHE A 443 3.59 -13.61 10.09
C PHE A 443 4.32 -14.14 11.34
N LEU A 444 5.10 -13.29 12.03
CA LEU A 444 5.85 -13.66 13.23
C LEU A 444 5.08 -13.44 14.54
N SER A 445 3.81 -13.03 14.44
CA SER A 445 2.92 -12.76 15.57
C SER A 445 3.51 -11.81 16.65
N HIS A 446 2.83 -11.67 17.78
CA HIS A 446 3.18 -10.76 18.87
C HIS A 446 2.52 -11.23 20.18
N GLU A 447 3.24 -11.12 21.30
CA GLU A 447 2.79 -11.66 22.59
C GLU A 447 1.49 -11.05 23.11
N LYS A 448 1.16 -9.82 22.71
CA LYS A 448 -0.09 -9.13 23.09
C LYS A 448 -1.37 -9.91 22.77
N TRP A 449 -1.33 -10.81 21.79
CA TRP A 449 -2.48 -11.64 21.39
C TRP A 449 -2.61 -12.94 22.18
N PHE A 450 -1.69 -13.17 23.11
CA PHE A 450 -1.69 -14.28 24.05
C PHE A 450 -2.12 -13.74 25.41
N THR A 451 -3.29 -14.15 25.88
CA THR A 451 -3.84 -13.69 27.17
C THR A 451 -4.21 -14.86 28.08
N ILE A 452 -4.05 -14.67 29.39
CA ILE A 452 -4.64 -15.55 30.40
C ILE A 452 -5.80 -14.78 31.04
N GLU A 453 -6.98 -15.39 31.06
CA GLU A 453 -8.15 -14.80 31.66
C GLU A 453 -8.01 -14.78 33.20
N ASN A 454 -8.60 -13.78 33.86
CA ASN A 454 -8.47 -13.50 35.30
C ASN A 454 -7.10 -12.99 35.81
N GLU A 455 -5.96 -13.27 35.16
CA GLU A 455 -4.67 -12.64 35.52
C GLU A 455 -4.65 -11.10 35.33
N ARG A 456 -5.53 -10.55 34.48
CA ARG A 456 -5.68 -9.09 34.34
C ARG A 456 -6.32 -8.41 35.56
N ILE A 457 -6.99 -9.16 36.43
CA ILE A 457 -7.69 -8.63 37.61
C ILE A 457 -6.69 -8.45 38.77
N GLU A 458 -5.69 -9.32 38.91
CA GLU A 458 -4.72 -9.25 40.01
C GLU A 458 -3.75 -8.07 39.89
N ARG A 459 -3.35 -7.66 38.68
CA ARG A 459 -2.46 -6.49 38.50
C ARG A 459 -3.10 -5.13 38.86
N LYS A 460 -4.39 -5.10 39.20
CA LYS A 460 -5.10 -3.89 39.64
C LYS A 460 -5.18 -3.73 41.16
N ASN A 461 -4.73 -4.74 41.93
CA ASN A 461 -4.88 -4.74 43.39
C ASN A 461 -3.59 -4.50 44.18
N ASP A 462 -2.43 -4.43 43.51
CA ASP A 462 -1.16 -4.10 44.17
C ASP A 462 -0.63 -2.76 43.64
N GLY A 463 -0.74 -1.71 44.46
CA GLY A 463 -0.01 -0.46 44.25
C GLY A 463 -0.88 0.78 44.27
N GLN A 464 -1.00 1.36 45.46
CA GLN A 464 -1.41 2.73 45.76
C GLN A 464 -0.79 3.72 44.74
N GLY A 465 -1.61 4.23 43.81
CA GLY A 465 -1.22 5.21 42.80
C GLY A 465 -2.38 6.14 42.48
N ASN A 466 -2.20 7.44 42.72
CA ASN A 466 -3.24 8.46 42.72
C ASN A 466 -4.08 8.49 41.41
N PRO A 467 -5.42 8.44 41.48
CA PRO A 467 -6.31 8.53 40.31
C PRO A 467 -6.13 9.83 39.50
N PHE A 468 -5.65 10.89 40.14
CA PHE A 468 -5.37 12.17 39.52
C PHE A 468 -4.15 12.14 38.58
N GLU A 469 -3.17 11.27 38.85
CA GLU A 469 -1.94 11.18 38.05
C GLU A 469 -2.17 10.39 36.75
N ASN A 470 -3.09 9.42 36.78
CA ASN A 470 -3.56 8.70 35.59
C ASN A 470 -4.46 9.58 34.69
N ALA A 471 -5.25 10.48 35.28
CA ALA A 471 -5.99 11.49 34.52
C ALA A 471 -5.05 12.54 33.88
N LEU A 472 -3.98 12.94 34.58
CA LEU A 472 -3.00 13.89 34.07
C LEU A 472 -2.07 13.30 32.98
N ARG A 473 -1.81 11.98 33.01
CA ARG A 473 -1.16 11.26 31.88
C ARG A 473 -2.06 11.15 30.65
N GLY A 474 -3.38 11.02 30.83
CA GLY A 474 -4.35 11.10 29.75
C GLY A 474 -4.39 12.48 29.06
N ALA A 475 -4.15 13.55 29.82
CA ALA A 475 -4.12 14.92 29.31
C ALA A 475 -2.78 15.33 28.66
N ARG A 476 -1.65 14.71 29.03
CA ARG A 476 -0.34 14.95 28.37
C ARG A 476 -0.12 14.13 27.09
N GLY A 477 -0.94 13.12 26.83
CA GLY A 477 -0.95 12.35 25.56
C GLY A 477 -1.71 13.01 24.41
N LEU A 478 -2.32 14.18 24.64
CA LEU A 478 -3.17 14.88 23.65
C LEU A 478 -2.43 15.94 22.81
N PHE A 479 -1.16 16.23 23.09
CA PHE A 479 -0.42 17.30 22.39
C PHE A 479 0.85 16.85 21.63
N ASN A 480 1.13 15.54 21.54
CA ASN A 480 2.26 15.02 20.75
C ASN A 480 1.83 13.92 19.77
N ARG A 481 0.77 14.20 19.00
CA ARG A 481 0.34 13.34 17.89
C ARG A 481 1.18 13.66 16.65
N GLN A 482 2.46 13.27 16.66
CA GLN A 482 3.25 13.22 15.44
C GLN A 482 2.78 12.03 14.58
N ASN A 483 2.72 12.28 13.28
CA ASN A 483 2.23 11.34 12.27
C ASN A 483 3.36 10.35 11.93
N GLU A 484 3.52 9.31 12.75
CA GLU A 484 4.59 8.30 12.66
C GLU A 484 4.38 7.26 11.53
N SER A 485 3.87 7.67 10.36
CA SER A 485 3.92 6.85 9.15
C SER A 485 5.18 7.11 8.31
N ASN A 486 6.08 7.97 8.80
CA ASN A 486 7.27 8.44 8.06
C ASN A 486 8.61 8.00 8.67
N GLU A 487 8.61 7.29 9.81
CA GLU A 487 9.85 6.85 10.47
C GLU A 487 10.44 5.54 9.91
N SER A 488 9.76 4.89 8.97
CA SER A 488 10.31 3.70 8.32
C SER A 488 11.34 4.12 7.25
N LEU A 489 12.63 4.05 7.62
CA LEU A 489 13.85 3.95 6.80
C LEU A 489 14.66 5.21 6.40
N ASN A 490 14.76 6.24 7.26
CA ASN A 490 15.90 7.16 7.13
C ASN A 490 17.20 6.50 7.63
N GLN A 491 17.94 5.86 6.72
CA GLN A 491 19.41 5.72 6.80
C GLN A 491 19.96 5.17 5.47
N LEU A 492 20.44 6.09 4.62
CA LEU A 492 21.45 5.81 3.59
C LEU A 492 22.85 6.09 4.19
N PRO A 493 23.91 5.42 3.72
CA PRO A 493 25.24 5.58 4.29
C PRO A 493 25.88 6.88 3.78
N GLU A 494 26.24 7.78 4.70
CA GLU A 494 27.11 8.91 4.39
C GLU A 494 28.55 8.44 4.20
N THR A 495 29.16 8.98 3.15
CA THR A 495 30.53 8.76 2.70
C THR A 495 31.55 9.30 3.69
N ASN A 496 32.54 8.47 4.06
CA ASN A 496 33.69 8.86 4.88
C ASN A 496 34.62 9.81 4.12
N VAL A 497 34.92 10.97 4.71
CA VAL A 497 36.15 11.74 4.50
C VAL A 497 36.87 11.83 5.84
N ALA A 498 38.15 11.48 5.84
CA ALA A 498 39.03 11.38 7.00
C ALA A 498 39.53 12.76 7.49
N GLU A 499 39.76 12.92 8.80
CA GLU A 499 41.08 13.20 9.41
C GLU A 499 41.02 13.50 10.93
N ASN A 500 41.80 12.72 11.69
CA ASN A 500 42.66 12.99 12.85
C ASN A 500 42.32 14.04 13.95
N GLY A 501 42.44 13.60 15.22
CA GLY A 501 42.93 14.47 16.31
C GLY A 501 42.52 14.17 17.76
N THR A 502 43.27 13.27 18.43
CA THR A 502 43.69 13.26 19.87
C THR A 502 42.69 13.17 21.05
N ASP A 503 42.80 12.03 21.76
CA ASP A 503 42.94 11.75 23.21
C ASP A 503 42.15 12.55 24.29
N LEU A 504 41.35 11.85 25.10
CA LEU A 504 41.67 11.42 26.48
C LEU A 504 40.42 10.82 27.19
N ALA A 505 40.69 9.90 28.11
CA ALA A 505 39.77 8.95 28.74
C ALA A 505 38.81 9.54 29.78
N ASP A 506 37.63 8.90 29.97
CA ASP A 506 37.26 8.35 31.28
C ASP A 506 36.02 7.43 31.25
N THR A 507 36.04 6.46 32.15
CA THR A 507 35.20 5.28 32.31
C THR A 507 33.75 5.56 32.76
N ALA A 508 32.75 5.03 32.04
CA ALA A 508 31.41 4.74 32.60
C ALA A 508 30.63 3.69 31.76
N SER A 509 29.92 2.82 32.47
CA SER A 509 29.23 1.58 32.08
C SER A 509 28.28 1.66 30.87
N PRO A 510 28.12 0.58 30.06
CA PRO A 510 27.33 0.63 28.84
C PRO A 510 25.82 0.65 29.13
N LYS A 511 25.16 1.74 28.71
CA LYS A 511 23.71 1.79 28.46
C LYS A 511 23.39 0.89 27.25
N PRO A 512 22.25 0.18 27.23
CA PRO A 512 21.94 -0.74 26.14
C PRO A 512 21.80 0.03 24.82
N SER A 513 22.60 -0.40 23.84
CA SER A 513 22.72 0.17 22.51
C SER A 513 21.41 0.05 21.72
N LYS A 514 21.13 1.07 20.91
CA LYS A 514 20.10 1.10 19.88
C LYS A 514 20.17 -0.18 19.02
N SER A 515 19.05 -0.87 18.89
CA SER A 515 18.89 -2.08 18.08
C SER A 515 19.25 -1.80 16.61
N GLY A 516 20.20 -2.55 16.06
CA GLY A 516 20.61 -2.43 14.65
C GLY A 516 19.56 -2.98 13.67
N ALA A 517 19.74 -2.68 12.38
CA ALA A 517 18.87 -3.08 11.26
C ALA A 517 18.59 -4.60 11.14
N ALA A 518 19.38 -5.45 11.82
CA ALA A 518 19.13 -6.89 11.91
C ALA A 518 17.98 -7.26 12.86
N GLU A 519 17.62 -6.38 13.80
CA GLU A 519 16.57 -6.59 14.80
C GLU A 519 15.18 -6.24 14.27
N GLU A 520 15.09 -5.24 13.38
CA GLU A 520 13.85 -4.76 12.76
C GLU A 520 13.13 -5.86 11.96
N HIS A 521 13.89 -6.80 11.40
CA HIS A 521 13.40 -7.94 10.64
C HIS A 521 12.87 -9.11 11.51
N ARG A 522 12.97 -9.03 12.84
CA ARG A 522 12.70 -10.18 13.72
C ARG A 522 11.33 -10.13 14.41
N ILE A 523 10.64 -9.00 14.36
CA ILE A 523 9.47 -8.74 15.21
C ILE A 523 8.32 -8.13 14.38
N THR A 524 7.10 -8.58 14.64
CA THR A 524 5.90 -7.99 14.06
C THR A 524 5.64 -6.61 14.66
N LYS A 525 5.69 -5.57 13.82
CA LYS A 525 5.27 -4.21 14.18
C LYS A 525 3.75 -4.09 14.14
N VAL A 526 3.15 -4.12 15.32
CA VAL A 526 1.69 -4.15 15.51
C VAL A 526 0.96 -2.98 14.85
N ASN A 527 1.58 -1.79 14.86
CA ASN A 527 1.03 -0.58 14.28
C ASN A 527 1.03 -0.59 12.74
N GLU A 528 1.80 -1.45 12.09
CA GLU A 528 1.87 -1.55 10.62
C GLU A 528 0.93 -2.62 10.02
N LEU A 529 0.27 -3.41 10.87
CA LEU A 529 -0.69 -4.43 10.45
C LEU A 529 -1.98 -3.81 9.93
N SER A 530 -2.50 -4.35 8.83
CA SER A 530 -3.76 -3.90 8.23
C SER A 530 -4.28 -4.87 7.18
N PRO A 531 -5.61 -5.06 7.06
CA PRO A 531 -6.22 -6.04 6.16
C PRO A 531 -6.39 -5.51 4.72
N VAL A 532 -5.39 -4.82 4.17
CA VAL A 532 -5.48 -4.14 2.87
C VAL A 532 -5.76 -5.13 1.73
N PHE A 533 -5.04 -6.26 1.69
CA PHE A 533 -5.27 -7.32 0.69
C PHE A 533 -6.59 -8.07 0.94
N HIS A 534 -7.01 -8.25 2.19
CA HIS A 534 -8.33 -8.82 2.50
C HIS A 534 -9.45 -7.90 1.96
N GLN A 535 -9.37 -6.59 2.16
CA GLN A 535 -10.33 -5.64 1.56
C GLN A 535 -10.35 -5.71 0.04
N PHE A 536 -9.20 -5.93 -0.61
CA PHE A 536 -9.14 -6.16 -2.05
C PHE A 536 -9.92 -7.42 -2.45
N LEU A 537 -9.67 -8.55 -1.79
CA LEU A 537 -10.41 -9.80 -2.08
C LEU A 537 -11.90 -9.66 -1.79
N ASP A 538 -12.30 -8.91 -0.75
CA ASP A 538 -13.70 -8.60 -0.46
C ASP A 538 -14.31 -7.78 -1.61
N CYS A 539 -13.62 -6.74 -2.11
CA CYS A 539 -14.07 -5.99 -3.29
C CYS A 539 -14.22 -6.90 -4.53
N VAL A 540 -13.32 -7.85 -4.74
CA VAL A 540 -13.44 -8.84 -5.84
C VAL A 540 -14.66 -9.74 -5.62
N TYR A 541 -14.91 -10.17 -4.38
CA TYR A 541 -16.13 -10.90 -4.03
C TYR A 541 -17.40 -10.08 -4.33
N GLN A 542 -17.43 -8.77 -4.01
CA GLN A 542 -18.58 -7.92 -4.34
C GLN A 542 -18.83 -7.89 -5.86
N LEU A 543 -17.76 -7.78 -6.66
CA LEU A 543 -17.87 -7.80 -8.12
C LEU A 543 -18.31 -9.16 -8.66
N TYR A 544 -17.76 -10.25 -8.12
CA TYR A 544 -18.17 -11.63 -8.42
C TYR A 544 -19.66 -11.84 -8.12
N TYR A 545 -20.12 -11.40 -6.95
CA TYR A 545 -21.52 -11.50 -6.53
C TYR A 545 -22.47 -10.72 -7.45
N GLN A 546 -22.08 -9.50 -7.83
CA GLN A 546 -22.91 -8.66 -8.70
C GLN A 546 -22.90 -9.12 -10.17
N HIS A 547 -21.83 -9.80 -10.61
CA HIS A 547 -21.59 -10.26 -11.98
C HIS A 547 -21.22 -11.76 -12.03
N PRO A 548 -22.14 -12.68 -11.66
CA PRO A 548 -21.82 -14.09 -11.39
C PRO A 548 -21.29 -14.88 -12.58
N THR A 549 -21.54 -14.44 -13.82
CA THR A 549 -21.07 -15.12 -15.04
C THR A 549 -19.74 -14.56 -15.56
N ARG A 550 -19.19 -13.52 -14.94
CA ARG A 550 -18.10 -12.73 -15.54
C ARG A 550 -16.70 -13.08 -15.04
N PHE A 551 -16.58 -14.04 -14.11
CA PHE A 551 -15.34 -14.51 -13.49
C PHE A 551 -15.16 -16.02 -13.65
N GLU A 552 -13.98 -16.46 -14.11
CA GLU A 552 -13.65 -17.89 -14.32
C GLU A 552 -13.48 -18.62 -12.99
N PHE A 553 -13.02 -17.92 -11.96
CA PHE A 553 -12.80 -18.49 -10.63
C PHE A 553 -14.01 -18.28 -9.71
N SER A 554 -14.18 -19.17 -8.74
CA SER A 554 -15.26 -19.14 -7.75
C SER A 554 -14.87 -18.42 -6.46
N GLU A 555 -15.84 -18.16 -5.58
CA GLU A 555 -15.58 -17.63 -4.24
C GLU A 555 -14.59 -18.49 -3.43
N ARG A 556 -14.62 -19.82 -3.62
CA ARG A 556 -13.69 -20.76 -2.96
C ARG A 556 -12.23 -20.43 -3.26
N PHE A 557 -11.93 -19.97 -4.47
CA PHE A 557 -10.59 -19.51 -4.85
C PHE A 557 -10.16 -18.32 -3.97
N LEU A 558 -11.01 -17.31 -3.84
CA LEU A 558 -10.74 -16.10 -3.05
C LEU A 558 -10.53 -16.40 -1.57
N ARG A 559 -11.43 -17.19 -0.95
CA ARG A 559 -11.31 -17.57 0.47
C ARG A 559 -10.04 -18.39 0.74
N ARG A 560 -9.72 -19.31 -0.17
CA ARG A 560 -8.52 -20.14 -0.04
C ARG A 560 -7.24 -19.33 -0.26
N LEU A 561 -7.27 -18.30 -1.10
CA LEU A 561 -6.16 -17.37 -1.26
C LEU A 561 -5.93 -16.55 0.01
N LEU A 562 -7.01 -16.08 0.65
CA LEU A 562 -6.93 -15.40 1.94
C LEU A 562 -6.38 -16.31 3.05
N TYR A 563 -6.75 -17.58 3.06
CA TYR A 563 -6.15 -18.56 3.96
C TYR A 563 -4.63 -18.68 3.71
N HIS A 564 -4.22 -18.84 2.45
CA HIS A 564 -2.81 -19.03 2.13
C HIS A 564 -1.94 -17.79 2.28
N LEU A 565 -2.54 -16.58 2.25
CA LEU A 565 -1.87 -15.35 2.69
C LEU A 565 -1.27 -15.52 4.09
N TYR A 566 -2.01 -16.13 5.02
CA TYR A 566 -1.61 -16.23 6.43
C TYR A 566 -1.03 -17.59 6.82
N SER A 567 -1.29 -18.66 6.05
CA SER A 567 -0.81 -20.00 6.38
C SER A 567 0.73 -20.09 6.45
N CYS A 568 1.43 -19.24 5.70
CA CYS A 568 2.87 -19.30 5.45
C CYS A 568 3.36 -20.68 4.99
N GLN A 569 2.50 -21.43 4.30
CA GLN A 569 2.86 -22.68 3.62
C GLN A 569 3.65 -22.44 2.33
N TYR A 570 3.46 -21.28 1.72
CA TYR A 570 4.10 -20.87 0.45
C TYR A 570 4.87 -19.57 0.64
N GLY A 571 5.87 -19.35 -0.21
CA GLY A 571 6.72 -18.15 -0.16
C GLY A 571 6.15 -16.91 -0.85
N THR A 572 5.06 -17.06 -1.61
CA THR A 572 4.50 -16.02 -2.49
C THR A 572 4.29 -14.68 -1.79
N PHE A 573 3.75 -14.68 -0.57
CA PHE A 573 3.38 -13.46 0.17
C PHE A 573 4.31 -13.11 1.35
N LEU A 574 5.50 -13.71 1.47
CA LEU A 574 6.32 -13.58 2.69
C LEU A 574 7.15 -12.29 2.79
N PHE A 575 7.34 -11.59 1.68
CA PHE A 575 8.25 -10.44 1.56
C PHE A 575 7.48 -9.18 1.12
N ASP A 576 8.12 -8.02 1.26
CA ASP A 576 7.45 -6.74 1.03
C ASP A 576 7.58 -6.20 -0.40
N ASN A 577 8.52 -6.71 -1.18
CA ASN A 577 8.76 -6.27 -2.55
C ASN A 577 9.54 -7.32 -3.37
N GLU A 578 9.60 -7.11 -4.67
CA GLU A 578 10.29 -7.97 -5.62
C GLU A 578 11.78 -8.16 -5.29
N LYS A 579 12.47 -7.07 -4.93
CA LYS A 579 13.90 -7.11 -4.59
C LYS A 579 14.16 -8.05 -3.42
N GLU A 580 13.39 -7.95 -2.34
CA GLU A 580 13.53 -8.83 -1.18
C GLU A 580 13.27 -10.31 -1.52
N ARG A 581 12.30 -10.59 -2.40
CA ARG A 581 12.04 -11.97 -2.87
C ARG A 581 13.26 -12.55 -3.59
N ILE A 582 13.92 -11.74 -4.42
CA ILE A 582 15.14 -12.13 -5.15
C ILE A 582 16.32 -12.29 -4.18
N ASP A 583 16.59 -11.29 -3.33
CA ASP A 583 17.68 -11.33 -2.35
C ASP A 583 17.57 -12.57 -1.43
N ALA A 584 16.33 -12.95 -1.05
CA ALA A 584 16.07 -14.09 -0.19
C ALA A 584 16.06 -15.44 -0.93
N ARG A 585 16.17 -15.45 -2.26
CA ARG A 585 16.04 -16.63 -3.14
C ARG A 585 14.72 -17.36 -2.89
N ALA A 586 13.62 -16.60 -2.84
CA ALA A 586 12.30 -17.14 -2.49
C ALA A 586 11.85 -18.22 -3.48
N ARG A 587 12.10 -17.99 -4.77
CA ARG A 587 11.75 -18.90 -5.87
C ARG A 587 12.42 -20.27 -5.74
N GLU A 588 13.68 -20.30 -5.30
CA GLU A 588 14.46 -21.53 -5.15
C GLU A 588 14.23 -22.23 -3.81
N ARG A 589 13.91 -21.45 -2.76
CA ARG A 589 13.84 -21.97 -1.38
C ARG A 589 12.43 -22.28 -0.90
N THR A 590 11.41 -21.91 -1.66
CA THR A 590 10.01 -22.07 -1.27
C THR A 590 9.14 -22.43 -2.47
N ARG A 591 7.93 -22.93 -2.21
CA ARG A 591 6.91 -23.19 -3.23
C ARG A 591 6.02 -21.96 -3.44
N SER A 592 5.45 -21.86 -4.64
CA SER A 592 4.47 -20.83 -4.96
C SER A 592 3.08 -21.30 -4.56
N VAL A 593 2.27 -20.41 -3.99
CA VAL A 593 0.85 -20.70 -3.72
C VAL A 593 0.08 -21.02 -4.99
N TRP A 594 0.56 -20.56 -6.15
CA TRP A 594 -0.09 -20.85 -7.42
C TRP A 594 0.01 -22.32 -7.80
N ASP A 595 1.03 -23.05 -7.33
CA ASP A 595 1.14 -24.52 -7.49
C ASP A 595 -0.13 -25.21 -7.01
N TYR A 596 -0.59 -24.80 -5.83
CA TYR A 596 -1.76 -25.36 -5.15
C TYR A 596 -3.05 -25.17 -5.93
N PHE A 597 -3.23 -23.99 -6.52
CA PHE A 597 -4.41 -23.66 -7.32
C PHE A 597 -4.38 -24.31 -8.70
N LEU A 598 -3.22 -24.27 -9.38
CA LEU A 598 -3.08 -24.73 -10.75
C LEU A 598 -3.23 -26.26 -10.85
N CYS A 599 -2.64 -27.04 -9.93
CA CYS A 599 -2.81 -28.49 -9.95
C CYS A 599 -4.23 -28.96 -9.61
N ARG A 600 -5.07 -28.07 -9.05
CA ARG A 600 -6.46 -28.34 -8.64
C ARG A 600 -7.44 -27.36 -9.29
N LYS A 601 -7.11 -26.85 -10.48
CA LYS A 601 -7.86 -25.77 -11.16
C LYS A 601 -9.37 -26.02 -11.15
N GLN A 602 -9.80 -27.25 -11.42
CA GLN A 602 -11.22 -27.64 -11.48
C GLN A 602 -12.01 -27.40 -10.18
N GLU A 603 -11.38 -27.46 -9.01
CA GLU A 603 -12.05 -27.17 -7.72
C GLU A 603 -12.36 -25.69 -7.53
N PHE A 604 -11.72 -24.83 -8.32
CA PHE A 604 -11.74 -23.38 -8.16
C PHE A 604 -12.45 -22.67 -9.31
N LEU A 605 -12.93 -23.41 -10.32
CA LEU A 605 -13.67 -22.84 -11.42
C LEU A 605 -15.12 -22.52 -11.05
N ASN A 606 -15.64 -21.47 -11.65
CA ASN A 606 -17.04 -21.08 -11.62
C ASN A 606 -17.79 -21.74 -12.79
N PRO A 607 -18.75 -22.65 -12.54
CA PRO A 607 -19.52 -23.30 -13.60
C PRO A 607 -20.39 -22.36 -14.44
N GLN A 608 -20.68 -21.14 -13.93
CA GLN A 608 -21.50 -20.15 -14.62
C GLN A 608 -20.68 -19.18 -15.47
N TYR A 609 -19.35 -19.35 -15.54
CA TYR A 609 -18.49 -18.45 -16.28
C TYR A 609 -18.81 -18.46 -17.79
N ASP A 610 -19.11 -17.27 -18.32
CA ASP A 610 -19.27 -17.01 -19.74
C ASP A 610 -18.05 -16.24 -20.27
N PRO A 611 -17.17 -16.87 -21.06
CA PRO A 611 -15.99 -16.23 -21.62
C PRO A 611 -16.32 -15.29 -22.79
N GLU A 612 -17.55 -15.31 -23.32
CA GLU A 612 -17.91 -14.46 -24.46
C GLU A 612 -17.89 -12.97 -24.08
N ILE A 613 -17.28 -12.19 -24.98
CA ILE A 613 -17.16 -10.75 -24.86
C ILE A 613 -17.68 -10.14 -26.15
N ASP A 614 -18.73 -9.34 -26.02
CA ASP A 614 -19.31 -8.58 -27.11
C ASP A 614 -19.75 -7.21 -26.58
N ASP A 615 -18.98 -6.17 -26.94
CA ASP A 615 -19.23 -4.79 -26.52
C ASP A 615 -20.54 -4.22 -27.13
N SER A 616 -21.15 -4.90 -28.11
CA SER A 616 -22.43 -4.51 -28.71
C SER A 616 -23.65 -5.12 -28.00
N VAL A 617 -23.45 -6.15 -27.16
CA VAL A 617 -24.53 -6.88 -26.50
C VAL A 617 -24.56 -6.58 -25.00
N ARG A 618 -25.72 -6.12 -24.53
CA ARG A 618 -25.92 -5.80 -23.11
C ARG A 618 -25.70 -7.02 -22.22
N GLY A 619 -24.86 -6.87 -21.20
CA GLY A 619 -24.45 -7.94 -20.28
C GLY A 619 -23.24 -8.75 -20.73
N LYS A 620 -22.79 -8.62 -21.99
CA LYS A 620 -21.59 -9.27 -22.53
C LYS A 620 -20.43 -8.30 -22.76
N GLU A 621 -20.58 -7.05 -22.35
CA GLU A 621 -19.56 -6.03 -22.52
C GLU A 621 -18.29 -6.40 -21.76
N ARG A 622 -17.15 -5.98 -22.31
CA ARG A 622 -15.83 -6.12 -21.70
C ARG A 622 -15.74 -5.42 -20.35
N MET A 623 -16.38 -4.26 -20.23
CA MET A 623 -16.33 -3.47 -19.01
C MET A 623 -17.47 -3.86 -18.08
N ILE A 624 -17.15 -4.04 -16.80
CA ILE A 624 -18.14 -4.21 -15.73
C ILE A 624 -18.00 -3.08 -14.73
N PHE A 625 -19.10 -2.71 -14.07
CA PHE A 625 -19.09 -1.68 -13.03
C PHE A 625 -19.81 -2.18 -11.78
N PRO A 626 -19.34 -1.83 -10.57
CA PRO A 626 -20.07 -2.13 -9.35
C PRO A 626 -21.38 -1.34 -9.30
N ARG A 627 -22.44 -1.97 -8.81
CA ARG A 627 -23.73 -1.34 -8.54
C ARG A 627 -23.69 -0.67 -7.17
N LYS A 628 -24.00 0.63 -7.16
CA LYS A 628 -23.92 1.46 -5.94
C LYS A 628 -24.98 1.02 -4.92
N GLY A 629 -24.58 0.91 -3.66
CA GLY A 629 -25.47 0.51 -2.56
C GLY A 629 -25.75 -0.99 -2.44
N GLU A 630 -25.18 -1.82 -3.31
CA GLU A 630 -25.33 -3.29 -3.28
C GLU A 630 -24.19 -4.01 -2.54
N ALA A 631 -23.29 -3.27 -1.88
CA ALA A 631 -22.23 -3.89 -1.09
C ALA A 631 -22.81 -4.62 0.13
N ARG A 632 -22.35 -5.85 0.36
CA ARG A 632 -22.87 -6.76 1.39
C ARG A 632 -21.75 -7.44 2.17
N TRP A 633 -22.05 -8.07 3.30
CA TRP A 633 -21.07 -8.87 4.02
C TRP A 633 -20.65 -10.10 3.23
N TRP A 634 -19.35 -10.33 3.13
CA TRP A 634 -18.78 -11.59 2.68
C TRP A 634 -18.85 -12.63 3.81
N ALA A 635 -20.06 -13.13 4.06
CA ALA A 635 -20.38 -13.90 5.25
C ALA A 635 -19.49 -15.15 5.43
N GLU A 636 -19.31 -15.94 4.37
CA GLU A 636 -18.48 -17.16 4.44
C GLU A 636 -17.02 -16.87 4.77
N CYS A 637 -16.48 -15.72 4.33
CA CYS A 637 -15.12 -15.32 4.67
C CYS A 637 -14.96 -15.09 6.18
N PHE A 638 -15.98 -14.52 6.83
CA PHE A 638 -16.02 -14.33 8.28
C PHE A 638 -16.49 -15.58 9.04
N GLY A 639 -16.63 -16.74 8.38
CA GLY A 639 -17.09 -17.97 9.00
C GLY A 639 -18.53 -17.90 9.49
N ARG A 640 -19.38 -17.16 8.77
CA ARG A 640 -20.81 -16.98 9.08
C ARG A 640 -21.68 -17.33 7.89
N THR A 641 -22.95 -17.57 8.16
CA THR A 641 -23.98 -17.77 7.13
C THR A 641 -24.44 -16.42 6.58
N ASP A 642 -25.01 -16.46 5.38
CA ASP A 642 -25.52 -15.25 4.75
C ASP A 642 -26.67 -14.64 5.55
N GLU A 643 -27.51 -15.49 6.14
CA GLU A 643 -28.66 -15.12 6.95
C GLU A 643 -28.23 -14.37 8.24
N GLU A 644 -27.13 -14.78 8.85
CA GLU A 644 -26.60 -14.15 10.06
C GLU A 644 -26.12 -12.72 9.81
N MET A 645 -25.46 -12.49 8.67
CA MET A 645 -24.73 -11.25 8.40
C MET A 645 -25.52 -10.26 7.54
N ASN A 646 -26.37 -10.72 6.63
CA ASN A 646 -26.99 -9.89 5.59
C ASN A 646 -28.52 -9.73 5.70
N VAL A 647 -29.19 -10.35 6.68
CA VAL A 647 -30.65 -10.15 6.88
C VAL A 647 -30.95 -8.73 7.37
N PRO A 648 -31.98 -8.04 6.83
CA PRO A 648 -32.41 -6.73 7.32
C PRO A 648 -32.80 -6.78 8.81
N ALA A 649 -32.45 -5.75 9.58
CA ALA A 649 -32.86 -5.69 10.98
C ALA A 649 -34.40 -5.75 11.09
N PRO A 650 -34.98 -6.56 11.99
CA PRO A 650 -36.41 -6.49 12.25
C PRO A 650 -36.77 -5.09 12.77
N PRO A 651 -37.93 -4.53 12.41
CA PRO A 651 -38.29 -3.13 12.66
C PRO A 651 -38.59 -2.78 14.14
N SER A 652 -38.15 -3.57 15.13
CA SER A 652 -38.65 -3.50 16.50
C SER A 652 -37.66 -3.06 17.58
N LEU A 653 -36.59 -2.33 17.24
CA LEU A 653 -35.64 -1.78 18.25
C LEU A 653 -35.16 -0.34 17.97
N THR A 654 -36.04 0.53 17.46
CA THR A 654 -35.84 1.98 17.55
C THR A 654 -36.52 2.52 18.81
N PRO A 655 -35.83 3.27 19.69
CA PRO A 655 -36.47 3.98 20.80
C PRO A 655 -37.50 4.95 20.23
N GLN A 656 -38.74 4.85 20.72
CA GLN A 656 -39.79 5.80 20.34
C GLN A 656 -39.40 7.20 20.81
N THR A 657 -39.13 8.10 19.87
CA THR A 657 -39.40 9.52 20.07
C THR A 657 -40.75 9.81 19.44
N SER A 658 -41.70 10.14 20.30
CA SER A 658 -43.03 10.58 19.94
C SER A 658 -42.96 11.82 19.06
N ASN A 659 -43.46 11.74 17.83
CA ASN A 659 -44.10 12.87 17.16
C ASN A 659 -45.18 12.35 16.21
N VAL A 660 -46.42 12.65 16.55
CA VAL A 660 -47.62 12.40 15.79
C VAL A 660 -47.68 13.38 14.61
N SER A 661 -47.74 12.87 13.38
CA SER A 661 -48.48 13.55 12.30
C SER A 661 -48.87 12.54 11.19
N ASN A 662 -50.12 12.65 10.77
CA ASN A 662 -50.83 11.73 9.89
C ASN A 662 -50.39 11.83 8.40
N GLY A 663 -50.16 10.67 7.79
CA GLY A 663 -50.70 10.27 6.47
C GLY A 663 -50.12 10.89 5.19
N ARG A 664 -49.33 10.10 4.43
CA ARG A 664 -49.64 9.58 3.07
C ARG A 664 -48.41 8.94 2.40
N SER A 665 -48.65 7.76 1.82
CA SER A 665 -47.97 7.05 0.72
C SER A 665 -46.43 7.00 0.71
N GLY A 666 -45.90 5.77 0.83
CA GLY A 666 -44.48 5.45 0.84
C GLY A 666 -43.76 5.79 -0.47
N THR A 667 -42.74 6.63 -0.34
CA THR A 667 -41.57 6.64 -1.20
C THR A 667 -40.39 6.66 -0.24
N THR A 668 -39.60 5.59 -0.21
CA THR A 668 -38.39 5.48 0.58
C THR A 668 -37.39 6.52 0.07
N THR A 669 -37.18 7.59 0.83
CA THR A 669 -36.10 8.54 0.58
C THR A 669 -34.77 7.81 0.75
N PRO A 670 -33.87 7.81 -0.25
CA PRO A 670 -32.56 7.20 -0.11
C PRO A 670 -31.75 7.98 0.93
N LEU A 671 -31.03 7.25 1.78
CA LEU A 671 -30.01 7.82 2.66
C LEU A 671 -29.10 8.73 1.83
N VAL A 672 -29.03 10.02 2.21
CA VAL A 672 -28.13 10.98 1.58
C VAL A 672 -26.70 10.54 1.89
N GLN A 673 -26.07 9.89 0.91
CA GLN A 673 -24.70 9.41 0.98
C GLN A 673 -23.76 10.57 0.61
N GLU A 674 -22.79 10.88 1.47
CA GLU A 674 -21.77 11.89 1.21
C GLU A 674 -21.09 11.66 -0.15
N PRO A 675 -20.72 12.72 -0.89
CA PRO A 675 -20.05 12.57 -2.19
C PRO A 675 -18.72 11.80 -2.05
N ILE A 676 -18.55 10.79 -2.91
CA ILE A 676 -17.37 9.90 -3.01
C ILE A 676 -16.08 10.69 -3.22
N VAL A 677 -16.21 11.78 -3.99
CA VAL A 677 -15.13 12.72 -4.19
C VAL A 677 -15.21 13.75 -3.06
N THR A 678 -14.29 13.65 -2.11
CA THR A 678 -14.25 14.56 -0.96
C THR A 678 -13.75 15.95 -1.36
N GLY A 679 -13.20 16.08 -2.56
CA GLY A 679 -12.91 17.34 -3.24
C GLY A 679 -12.34 17.10 -4.64
N THR A 680 -12.60 18.05 -5.54
CA THR A 680 -11.99 18.15 -6.86
C THR A 680 -11.20 19.45 -6.98
N GLU A 681 -10.04 19.40 -7.62
CA GLU A 681 -9.22 20.57 -7.92
C GLU A 681 -8.92 20.63 -9.42
N THR A 682 -8.96 21.84 -9.98
CA THR A 682 -8.53 22.20 -11.34
C THR A 682 -7.55 23.36 -11.27
N ALA A 683 -6.89 23.70 -12.38
CA ALA A 683 -6.08 24.92 -12.46
C ALA A 683 -6.93 26.20 -12.29
N GLU A 684 -8.24 26.15 -12.51
CA GLU A 684 -9.14 27.32 -12.50
C GLU A 684 -9.91 27.47 -11.17
N GLY A 685 -9.94 26.44 -10.32
CA GLY A 685 -10.68 26.45 -9.06
C GLY A 685 -10.76 25.08 -8.35
N ALA A 686 -11.15 25.10 -7.08
CA ALA A 686 -11.32 23.92 -6.23
C ALA A 686 -12.73 23.85 -5.64
N THR A 687 -13.32 22.66 -5.55
CA THR A 687 -14.65 22.42 -4.96
C THR A 687 -14.58 21.24 -3.99
N GLY A 688 -14.96 21.45 -2.73
CA GLY A 688 -14.94 20.39 -1.70
C GLY A 688 -14.93 20.95 -0.26
N ALA A 689 -15.07 20.06 0.73
CA ALA A 689 -15.26 20.43 2.15
C ALA A 689 -14.18 21.42 2.65
N GLY A 690 -14.55 22.70 2.70
CA GLY A 690 -13.67 23.82 3.03
C GLY A 690 -13.72 25.03 2.09
N THR A 691 -14.50 25.00 1.00
CA THR A 691 -14.61 26.13 0.05
C THR A 691 -16.06 26.63 -0.06
N THR A 692 -16.28 27.92 0.21
CA THR A 692 -17.55 28.62 -0.08
C THR A 692 -17.59 28.95 -1.57
N ALA A 693 -18.59 28.45 -2.29
CA ALA A 693 -18.83 28.80 -3.69
C ALA A 693 -19.55 30.16 -3.78
N ASP A 694 -18.97 31.11 -4.51
CA ASP A 694 -19.72 32.24 -5.07
C ASP A 694 -20.49 31.75 -6.30
N LEU A 695 -21.79 32.04 -6.35
CA LEU A 695 -22.66 31.74 -7.49
C LEU A 695 -22.46 32.77 -8.62
N PRO A 696 -22.60 32.38 -9.90
CA PRO A 696 -22.45 33.31 -11.02
C PRO A 696 -23.64 34.29 -11.11
N PRO A 697 -23.45 35.52 -11.62
CA PRO A 697 -24.49 36.54 -11.62
C PRO A 697 -25.51 36.30 -12.74
N THR A 698 -26.78 36.14 -12.38
CA THR A 698 -27.90 36.25 -13.30
C THR A 698 -28.38 37.71 -13.40
N HIS A 699 -28.48 38.22 -14.62
CA HIS A 699 -29.09 39.51 -14.95
C HIS A 699 -30.55 39.62 -14.46
N ALA A 700 -30.86 40.63 -13.65
CA ALA A 700 -32.18 41.28 -13.61
C ALA A 700 -32.10 42.66 -12.91
N ILE A 701 -32.83 43.62 -13.47
CA ILE A 701 -32.97 45.04 -13.09
C ILE A 701 -33.97 45.17 -11.91
N GLY A 702 -33.71 46.06 -10.94
CA GLY A 702 -34.77 46.55 -10.03
C GLY A 702 -34.34 47.12 -8.67
N GLU A 703 -34.17 48.44 -8.61
CA GLU A 703 -34.51 49.39 -7.53
C GLU A 703 -34.05 49.26 -6.04
N ARG A 704 -34.05 50.43 -5.39
CA ARG A 704 -33.38 50.85 -4.14
C ARG A 704 -34.06 50.34 -2.85
N SER A 705 -33.29 50.10 -1.78
CA SER A 705 -33.24 50.97 -0.56
C SER A 705 -32.70 50.29 0.71
N ASN A 706 -31.94 51.11 1.45
CA ASN A 706 -31.69 51.18 2.90
C ASN A 706 -30.85 50.15 3.69
N SER A 707 -29.92 50.76 4.41
CA SER A 707 -28.85 50.29 5.31
C SER A 707 -29.30 49.94 6.73
N VAL A 708 -28.71 48.89 7.32
CA VAL A 708 -28.39 48.75 8.76
C VAL A 708 -27.14 47.85 8.90
N PRO A 709 -26.13 48.18 9.74
CA PRO A 709 -24.92 47.36 9.90
C PRO A 709 -25.15 46.25 10.93
N ASN A 710 -24.76 45.01 10.61
CA ASN A 710 -24.77 43.91 11.57
C ASN A 710 -23.38 43.27 11.69
N ALA A 711 -23.00 43.01 12.94
CA ALA A 711 -21.68 42.64 13.41
C ALA A 711 -21.12 41.37 12.75
N SER A 712 -19.83 41.42 12.41
CA SER A 712 -19.03 40.32 11.88
C SER A 712 -18.82 39.22 12.91
N SER A 713 -19.22 38.00 12.57
CA SER A 713 -18.69 36.76 13.16
C SER A 713 -17.41 36.37 12.41
N PRO A 714 -16.39 35.80 13.08
CA PRO A 714 -15.10 35.51 12.45
C PRO A 714 -15.22 34.37 11.43
N SER A 715 -14.43 34.46 10.36
CA SER A 715 -14.43 33.50 9.26
C SER A 715 -13.70 32.20 9.65
N PRO A 716 -14.01 31.04 9.03
CA PRO A 716 -13.28 29.79 9.27
C PRO A 716 -11.78 29.85 8.91
N LEU A 717 -11.37 30.83 8.11
CA LEU A 717 -9.97 31.12 7.78
C LEU A 717 -9.22 31.70 9.00
N ASP A 718 -9.90 32.48 9.85
CA ASP A 718 -9.31 32.99 11.10
C ASP A 718 -9.15 31.87 12.14
N ALA A 719 -10.02 30.86 12.13
CA ALA A 719 -9.92 29.69 13.01
C ALA A 719 -8.79 28.72 12.59
N ALA A 720 -8.58 28.53 11.28
CA ALA A 720 -7.48 27.72 10.76
C ALA A 720 -6.11 28.42 10.92
N ALA A 721 -6.07 29.74 10.73
CA ALA A 721 -4.90 30.56 11.02
C ALA A 721 -4.60 30.60 12.54
N ALA A 722 -5.63 30.69 13.39
CA ALA A 722 -5.50 30.62 14.84
C ALA A 722 -4.99 29.24 15.30
N LEU A 723 -5.47 28.14 14.73
CA LEU A 723 -4.96 26.79 15.04
C LEU A 723 -3.50 26.61 14.62
N GLY A 724 -3.12 27.16 13.46
CA GLY A 724 -1.74 27.18 12.98
C GLY A 724 -0.81 28.07 13.81
N GLN A 725 -1.31 29.19 14.32
CA GLN A 725 -0.58 30.05 15.26
C GLN A 725 -0.48 29.44 16.65
N ASP A 726 -1.51 28.77 17.16
CA ASP A 726 -1.50 28.06 18.46
C ASP A 726 -0.55 26.86 18.46
N LEU A 727 -0.46 26.13 17.34
CA LEU A 727 0.54 25.08 17.16
C LEU A 727 1.97 25.64 17.12
N ARG A 728 2.17 26.82 16.51
CA ARG A 728 3.46 27.51 16.45
C ARG A 728 3.86 28.08 17.80
N GLN A 729 2.93 28.69 18.54
CA GLN A 729 3.17 29.20 19.89
C GLN A 729 3.36 28.06 20.89
N GLY A 730 2.64 26.94 20.75
CA GLY A 730 2.84 25.73 21.55
C GLY A 730 4.22 25.09 21.34
N LEU A 731 4.77 25.19 20.13
CA LEU A 731 6.12 24.70 19.81
C LEU A 731 7.22 25.63 20.35
N VAL A 732 7.04 26.95 20.25
CA VAL A 732 7.99 27.95 20.79
C VAL A 732 7.97 27.96 22.32
N ALA A 733 6.80 27.88 22.95
CA ALA A 733 6.66 27.77 24.40
C ALA A 733 7.13 26.40 24.94
N GLY A 734 7.10 25.35 24.12
CA GLY A 734 7.69 24.04 24.43
C GLY A 734 9.22 24.05 24.47
N ILE A 735 9.84 24.89 23.63
CA ILE A 735 11.29 25.12 23.59
C ILE A 735 11.73 26.00 24.78
N GLU A 736 10.91 26.96 25.22
CA GLU A 736 11.19 27.77 26.42
C GLU A 736 10.94 27.03 27.75
N LYS A 737 10.11 25.98 27.77
CA LYS A 737 9.85 25.12 28.95
C LYS A 737 10.86 23.98 29.15
N LEU A 738 11.75 23.75 28.20
CA LEU A 738 12.96 22.95 28.39
C LEU A 738 14.07 23.91 28.86
N GLY A 739 14.11 24.15 30.17
CA GLY A 739 15.10 25.02 30.80
C GLY A 739 16.54 24.59 30.49
N ILE A 740 17.10 25.12 29.41
CA ILE A 740 18.52 25.30 29.20
C ILE A 740 18.75 26.81 29.24
N GLY A 741 18.84 27.34 30.45
CA GLY A 741 19.09 28.75 30.72
C GLY A 741 20.06 28.89 31.87
N LYS A 742 21.30 29.27 31.54
CA LYS A 742 22.20 30.25 32.19
C LYS A 742 22.03 30.44 33.71
N GLY A 743 23.06 30.40 34.56
CA GLY A 743 24.51 30.52 34.38
C GLY A 743 25.13 30.89 35.74
N VAL A 744 26.45 31.09 35.82
CA VAL A 744 27.09 31.85 36.92
C VAL A 744 28.33 32.57 36.39
N VAL A 745 28.31 33.90 36.42
CA VAL A 745 29.47 34.74 36.73
C VAL A 745 29.02 35.69 37.83
N SER A 746 29.68 35.65 38.99
CA SER A 746 29.37 36.52 40.13
C SER A 746 30.28 37.74 40.18
N ARG A 747 29.64 38.91 40.20
CA ARG A 747 29.89 40.15 40.97
C ARG A 747 31.32 40.52 41.45
N GLY A 748 31.63 41.81 41.24
CA GLY A 748 32.50 42.59 42.13
C GLY A 748 32.61 44.09 41.79
N ALA A 749 31.86 44.92 42.52
CA ALA A 749 32.14 46.31 42.96
C ALA A 749 32.30 47.51 41.98
N SER A 750 31.55 48.58 42.26
CA SER A 750 31.83 50.02 41.96
C SER A 750 32.69 50.63 43.10
N PRO A 751 33.16 51.92 43.09
CA PRO A 751 32.92 53.05 42.17
C PRO A 751 34.17 53.93 41.82
N ALA A 752 33.94 55.00 41.03
CA ALA A 752 34.56 56.35 41.08
C ALA A 752 35.23 56.91 39.79
N SER A 753 34.66 58.05 39.35
CA SER A 753 35.25 59.29 38.78
C SER A 753 36.57 59.28 38.00
N GLY A 754 36.57 59.93 36.81
CA GLY A 754 37.79 60.57 36.28
C GLY A 754 37.81 60.88 34.77
N HIS A 755 37.54 62.15 34.43
CA HIS A 755 38.13 62.97 33.35
C HIS A 755 38.27 62.49 31.88
N SER A 756 37.43 63.11 31.02
CA SER A 756 37.75 63.95 29.83
C SER A 756 38.99 63.71 28.93
N ARG A 757 38.73 63.55 27.61
CA ARG A 757 39.20 64.34 26.41
C ARG A 757 39.36 63.43 25.17
N LEU A 758 38.64 63.69 24.07
CA LEU A 758 39.08 64.25 22.75
C LEU A 758 40.15 63.38 22.05
N SER A 759 40.13 63.05 20.76
CA SER A 759 39.63 63.76 19.58
C SER A 759 39.32 62.80 18.40
N ALA A 760 38.69 63.38 17.37
CA ALA A 760 38.36 62.79 16.07
C ALA A 760 39.53 62.78 15.06
N ASP A 761 39.23 62.12 13.93
CA ASP A 761 39.63 62.35 12.53
C ASP A 761 40.59 61.39 11.77
N VAL A 762 39.97 60.64 10.84
CA VAL A 762 40.14 60.57 9.36
C VAL A 762 41.56 60.42 8.74
N GLY A 763 41.71 59.43 7.83
CA GLY A 763 42.49 59.62 6.58
C GLY A 763 43.28 58.43 5.98
N ARG A 764 42.69 57.78 4.96
CA ARG A 764 43.19 57.23 3.65
C ARG A 764 44.63 56.66 3.39
N GLU A 765 44.61 55.61 2.54
CA GLU A 765 45.53 55.23 1.42
C GLU A 765 46.97 54.76 1.74
N ALA A 766 47.71 53.92 1.00
CA ALA A 766 47.54 53.06 -0.19
C ALA A 766 48.80 52.16 -0.39
N THR A 767 48.74 51.21 -1.35
CA THR A 767 49.86 50.59 -2.15
C THR A 767 50.89 49.70 -1.42
N ARG A 768 51.30 48.48 -1.81
CA ARG A 768 51.58 47.68 -3.06
C ARG A 768 53.05 47.23 -3.01
N LEU A 769 53.33 46.12 -3.71
CA LEU A 769 54.63 45.47 -4.07
C LEU A 769 55.06 44.34 -3.11
N SER A 770 55.48 43.12 -3.47
CA SER A 770 55.66 42.27 -4.69
C SER A 770 57.05 41.62 -4.59
N ALA A 771 57.17 40.40 -5.16
CA ALA A 771 58.41 39.65 -5.48
C ALA A 771 59.11 38.94 -4.29
N ASP A 772 59.72 37.77 -4.39
CA ASP A 772 60.07 36.89 -5.52
C ASP A 772 60.55 35.51 -4.99
N LEU A 773 60.48 34.49 -5.86
CA LEU A 773 61.46 33.39 -6.11
C LEU A 773 62.08 32.60 -4.93
N SER A 774 61.77 31.30 -4.78
CA SER A 774 62.45 30.11 -5.36
C SER A 774 63.79 29.72 -4.70
N GLU A 775 63.91 28.47 -4.21
CA GLU A 775 65.15 27.68 -4.13
C GLU A 775 64.79 26.22 -3.72
N GLN A 776 65.03 25.22 -4.58
CA GLN A 776 66.19 24.32 -4.64
C GLN A 776 66.16 23.17 -3.60
N ASN A 777 66.72 21.97 -3.79
CA ASN A 777 67.07 21.10 -4.92
C ASN A 777 67.80 19.89 -4.27
N GLY A 778 67.50 18.65 -4.66
CA GLY A 778 68.43 17.50 -4.66
C GLY A 778 68.96 16.94 -3.33
N ARG A 779 69.59 15.77 -3.25
CA ARG A 779 69.79 14.62 -4.14
C ARG A 779 70.60 13.57 -3.33
N GLU A 780 70.38 12.27 -3.59
CA GLU A 780 71.35 11.14 -3.43
C GLU A 780 71.78 10.74 -1.99
N LYS A 781 72.20 9.52 -1.61
CA LYS A 781 72.72 8.26 -2.22
C LYS A 781 72.75 7.19 -1.09
N SER A 782 72.20 5.98 -1.24
CA SER A 782 72.87 4.70 -1.61
C SER A 782 73.46 3.79 -0.49
N ARG A 783 73.17 2.47 -0.65
CA ARG A 783 73.81 1.21 -0.11
C ARG A 783 73.42 0.81 1.34
N SER A 784 73.06 -0.44 1.68
CA SER A 784 73.48 -1.76 1.16
C SER A 784 72.57 -2.96 1.58
N ARG A 785 72.51 -3.99 0.69
CA ARG A 785 72.40 -5.48 0.84
C ARG A 785 71.54 -6.10 1.98
N SER A 786 70.60 -7.02 1.69
CA SER A 786 70.79 -8.44 1.27
C SER A 786 69.44 -9.08 0.86
N ARG A 787 69.28 -9.66 -0.36
CA ARG A 787 69.21 -11.11 -0.73
C ARG A 787 68.27 -11.98 0.15
N GLY A 788 67.28 -12.75 -0.33
CA GLY A 788 66.81 -13.16 -1.68
C GLY A 788 65.30 -13.55 -1.64
N LYS A 789 64.51 -13.41 -2.73
CA LYS A 789 64.22 -14.37 -3.83
C LYS A 789 63.80 -15.77 -3.33
N ALA A 790 62.73 -16.43 -3.78
CA ALA A 790 61.92 -16.36 -5.01
C ALA A 790 60.52 -17.01 -4.72
N GLU A 791 59.40 -16.57 -5.31
CA GLU A 791 58.71 -17.12 -6.52
C GLU A 791 58.41 -18.64 -6.45
N GLU A 792 57.32 -19.22 -6.96
CA GLU A 792 56.05 -18.84 -7.60
C GLU A 792 55.43 -20.20 -8.04
N VAL A 793 54.15 -20.19 -8.49
CA VAL A 793 53.53 -21.13 -9.46
C VAL A 793 52.64 -22.28 -8.93
N ARG A 794 51.33 -22.04 -9.11
CA ARG A 794 50.26 -22.84 -9.75
C ARG A 794 50.35 -24.39 -9.74
N LYS A 795 49.22 -25.03 -9.43
CA LYS A 795 48.35 -25.69 -10.45
C LYS A 795 47.07 -26.29 -9.87
N GLU A 796 46.03 -26.19 -10.68
CA GLU A 796 44.73 -26.88 -10.62
C GLU A 796 44.88 -28.40 -10.61
N VAL A 797 43.96 -29.09 -9.91
CA VAL A 797 43.42 -30.40 -10.30
C VAL A 797 41.95 -30.47 -9.89
N GLU A 798 41.11 -30.62 -10.90
CA GLU A 798 39.72 -31.07 -10.91
C GLU A 798 39.68 -32.60 -10.73
N VAL A 799 38.72 -33.16 -9.97
CA VAL A 799 38.07 -34.50 -10.16
C VAL A 799 36.99 -34.69 -9.07
N GLU A 800 35.74 -34.63 -9.52
CA GLU A 800 34.70 -35.68 -9.45
C GLU A 800 34.30 -36.37 -8.12
N MET A 801 32.96 -36.45 -7.95
CA MET A 801 32.15 -37.43 -7.21
C MET A 801 32.17 -37.45 -5.66
N GLN A 802 31.18 -36.81 -5.05
CA GLN A 802 29.99 -37.44 -4.43
C GLN A 802 28.96 -36.41 -3.98
#